data_AF-A0A3E0Q6X3-F1
#
_entry.id   AF-A0A3E0Q6X3-F1
#
_cell.length_a   1.000
_cell.length_b   1.000
_cell.length_c   1.000
_cell.angle_alpha   90.00
_cell.angle_beta   90.00
_cell.angle_gamma   90.00
#
_symmetry.space_group_name_H-M   'P 1'
#
loop_
_entity.id
_entity.type
_entity.pdbx_description
1 polymer ?
#
loop_
_entity_poly.entity_id
_entity_poly.type
_entity_poly.pdbx_seq_one_letter_code
_entity_poly.pdbx_strand_id
1 'polypeptide(L)'
;MPEERVARSICSSSRNRFVIRLIGLSAVVLASVAIGPPDVWARAGGGGGFGGGGGGGGGGGGGGGSGGGEIIVFFWWLCTRHPLIGIPATIAFVAFLFYGGRSAREGHVTRTIRRGQALQKRTAKEAAIAAVRTRDPAFNPHEFLGRVRTAFVKIQHAWSEQNLSTVRPFISDGILERFSLQVGMQKAEGYRNLMQDVTIHSADVAAAYTDESFDTFHVRIRASAVDTNVDLKSGRRLSGSRRAEEFVEIWSFHRRPGAQTLSKPGAIEGNCPRCAAPLDIVDVAKCGSCGAQVNSGEFDWVLAEITQEMEWHVPATDVLVPGLADLRARDPHFSIQHIEDRVSVMFWRMRAAEFYRSLDRVRPVLSDEYAKTISAELKQMEARGEFWKDPAVGKVEIIDVQPGSPGEQDRVRVKVRWSGTYSEGDPTGRSRALRRKAIYTHVFVLARDHDAKSVENGAFHSAGCPSCGAPIDVNKDGACSFCGATITDGRWDWVLADVQPFTPDLAFRAASTPAPAPVHREHVDPFERDGDAELSLAILAKVMFADGEMSPQERDALVRLGSHRSLTEGQVQLVIDSAQTTQAVVPTPKNPRQAVQHLEQLVHAVLADGQISRRERKLLSRYAEKVDLSVADVKMAISKERRSAYARARRQIKAGRSSQTTLG
;
A
#
# COMPACT_ATOMS: atom_id res chain seq x y z
N MET A 1 84.48 52.06 -7.52
CA MET A 1 85.33 52.10 -6.32
C MET A 1 84.91 53.30 -5.49
N PRO A 2 84.80 53.22 -4.16
CA PRO A 2 84.81 52.06 -3.25
C PRO A 2 83.46 52.00 -2.47
N GLU A 3 83.13 51.14 -1.53
CA GLU A 3 83.59 49.85 -1.00
C GLU A 3 82.37 49.37 -0.17
N GLU A 4 81.85 48.16 -0.37
CA GLU A 4 82.25 46.96 0.40
C GLU A 4 81.54 46.88 1.77
N ARG A 5 80.60 45.93 1.93
CA ARG A 5 80.81 44.71 2.75
C ARG A 5 79.53 43.89 3.02
N VAL A 6 79.65 42.62 2.63
CA VAL A 6 79.39 41.40 3.44
C VAL A 6 77.93 40.98 3.71
N ALA A 7 77.47 40.08 2.83
CA ALA A 7 77.16 38.66 3.07
C ALA A 7 75.98 38.21 3.96
N ARG A 8 75.19 37.29 3.34
CA ARG A 8 74.52 36.07 3.88
C ARG A 8 73.36 36.33 4.87
N SER A 9 72.27 35.56 4.93
CA SER A 9 71.81 34.34 4.27
C SER A 9 70.36 34.06 4.74
N ILE A 10 69.47 33.79 3.78
CA ILE A 10 68.43 32.71 3.74
C ILE A 10 67.34 32.62 4.85
N CYS A 11 66.14 32.29 4.34
CA CYS A 11 64.92 31.75 4.97
C CYS A 11 64.01 32.77 5.70
N SER A 12 62.71 32.84 5.45
CA SER A 12 61.81 32.07 4.57
C SER A 12 60.49 32.84 4.42
N SER A 13 59.60 32.33 3.57
CA SER A 13 58.16 32.64 3.54
C SER A 13 57.74 33.92 2.82
N SER A 14 57.87 33.90 1.49
CA SER A 14 56.84 34.51 0.63
C SER A 14 55.73 33.49 0.39
N ARG A 15 54.49 33.87 0.75
CA ARG A 15 53.29 33.79 -0.11
C ARG A 15 52.04 33.85 0.74
N ASN A 16 51.86 35.05 1.29
CA ASN A 16 50.65 35.56 1.90
C ASN A 16 49.59 35.84 0.81
N ARG A 17 49.07 34.79 0.16
CA ARG A 17 47.93 34.88 -0.79
C ARG A 17 46.90 33.74 -0.65
N PHE A 18 47.00 32.91 0.39
CA PHE A 18 46.09 31.78 0.59
C PHE A 18 45.09 31.97 1.75
N VAL A 19 45.29 32.96 2.63
CA VAL A 19 44.52 33.05 3.88
C VAL A 19 43.26 33.92 3.79
N ILE A 20 43.13 34.80 2.80
CA ILE A 20 41.95 35.69 2.70
C ILE A 20 40.81 35.11 1.82
N ARG A 21 41.02 33.96 1.15
CA ARG A 21 39.94 33.24 0.43
C ARG A 21 39.31 32.09 1.21
N LEU A 22 39.82 31.73 2.39
CA LEU A 22 39.27 30.64 3.19
C LEU A 22 38.16 31.07 4.17
N ILE A 23 38.05 32.36 4.50
CA ILE A 23 37.04 32.84 5.46
C ILE A 23 35.70 33.17 4.76
N GLY A 24 35.73 33.45 3.46
CA GLY A 24 34.51 33.64 2.64
C GLY A 24 33.83 32.36 2.16
N LEU A 25 34.54 31.22 2.14
CA LEU A 25 33.97 29.92 1.74
C LEU A 25 33.34 29.16 2.91
N SER A 26 33.87 29.32 4.12
CA SER A 26 33.31 28.66 5.32
C SER A 26 31.95 29.23 5.71
N ALA A 27 31.67 30.51 5.44
CA ALA A 27 30.36 31.11 5.72
C ALA A 27 29.27 30.74 4.70
N VAL A 28 29.65 30.37 3.47
CA VAL A 28 28.70 29.92 2.43
C VAL A 28 28.47 28.41 2.50
N VAL A 29 29.46 27.64 2.97
CA VAL A 29 29.31 26.18 3.17
C VAL A 29 28.58 25.85 4.49
N LEU A 30 28.67 26.70 5.53
CA LEU A 30 27.88 26.54 6.78
C LEU A 30 26.44 27.08 6.72
N ALA A 31 26.06 27.84 5.68
CA ALA A 31 24.68 28.26 5.45
C ALA A 31 23.89 27.31 4.52
N SER A 32 24.53 26.24 4.01
CA SER A 32 23.96 25.33 3.01
C SER A 32 23.59 23.94 3.55
N VAL A 33 23.73 23.68 4.86
CA VAL A 33 23.56 22.34 5.47
C VAL A 33 22.35 22.26 6.43
N ALA A 34 21.40 23.19 6.33
CA ALA A 34 20.12 23.12 7.07
C ALA A 34 18.90 23.03 6.15
N ILE A 35 19.05 22.42 4.97
CA ILE A 35 17.90 21.94 4.21
C ILE A 35 17.83 20.45 4.50
N GLY A 36 17.19 20.10 5.63
CA GLY A 36 16.64 18.77 5.79
C GLY A 36 15.69 18.48 4.62
N PRO A 37 15.44 17.21 4.27
CA PRO A 37 14.35 16.90 3.35
C PRO A 37 13.10 17.61 3.87
N PRO A 38 12.27 18.24 3.01
CA PRO A 38 10.97 18.67 3.47
C PRO A 38 10.32 17.43 4.05
N ASP A 39 10.06 17.46 5.36
CA ASP A 39 9.11 16.54 5.96
C ASP A 39 7.90 16.54 5.04
N VAL A 40 7.38 15.39 4.68
CA VAL A 40 6.16 15.33 3.88
C VAL A 40 5.03 15.15 4.87
N TRP A 41 4.00 15.96 4.68
CA TRP A 41 3.15 16.39 5.79
C TRP A 41 1.82 15.70 5.81
N ALA A 42 1.33 15.49 7.04
CA ALA A 42 0.07 14.83 7.34
C ALA A 42 -1.12 15.53 6.67
N ARG A 43 -1.36 15.22 5.40
CA ARG A 43 -2.59 15.46 4.66
C ARG A 43 -3.65 14.46 5.13
N ALA A 44 -4.92 14.75 4.87
CA ALA A 44 -6.00 13.80 5.12
C ALA A 44 -5.72 12.42 4.47
N GLY A 45 -5.06 12.34 3.31
CA GLY A 45 -4.63 11.07 2.71
C GLY A 45 -3.26 10.53 3.15
N GLY A 46 -2.69 11.00 4.26
CA GLY A 46 -1.45 10.46 4.83
C GLY A 46 -0.18 10.92 4.11
N GLY A 47 -0.10 12.18 3.68
CA GLY A 47 1.08 12.75 3.05
C GLY A 47 2.33 12.52 3.91
N GLY A 48 3.28 11.76 3.38
CA GLY A 48 4.44 11.35 4.15
C GLY A 48 5.49 10.66 3.28
N GLY A 49 5.88 11.27 2.15
CA GLY A 49 7.17 11.01 1.49
C GLY A 49 7.17 11.02 -0.03
N PHE A 50 6.34 11.80 -0.74
CA PHE A 50 6.02 11.47 -2.14
C PHE A 50 5.99 12.68 -3.07
N GLY A 51 7.14 13.01 -3.67
CA GLY A 51 7.26 13.90 -4.82
C GLY A 51 7.93 13.15 -5.98
N GLY A 52 7.25 13.07 -7.13
CA GLY A 52 7.75 12.35 -8.32
C GLY A 52 7.61 13.17 -9.60
N GLY A 53 8.74 13.39 -10.29
CA GLY A 53 8.79 13.92 -11.65
C GLY A 53 8.82 12.77 -12.68
N GLY A 54 7.98 12.86 -13.70
CA GLY A 54 7.86 11.85 -14.76
C GLY A 54 8.90 12.00 -15.88
N GLY A 55 9.53 10.88 -16.26
CA GLY A 55 10.42 10.78 -17.42
C GLY A 55 9.79 10.00 -18.57
N GLY A 56 9.62 10.64 -19.72
CA GLY A 56 9.07 10.06 -20.95
C GLY A 56 10.08 9.19 -21.71
N GLY A 57 9.60 8.06 -22.25
CA GLY A 57 10.38 7.15 -23.10
C GLY A 57 9.97 7.26 -24.57
N GLY A 58 10.94 7.63 -25.42
CA GLY A 58 10.79 7.72 -26.88
C GLY A 58 10.76 6.36 -27.58
N GLY A 59 9.87 6.23 -28.57
CA GLY A 59 9.74 5.04 -29.42
C GLY A 59 10.58 5.12 -30.68
N GLY A 60 11.38 4.09 -30.95
CA GLY A 60 12.07 3.89 -32.22
C GLY A 60 11.25 2.98 -33.14
N GLY A 61 10.88 3.50 -34.32
CA GLY A 61 10.20 2.76 -35.38
C GLY A 61 11.18 1.90 -36.19
N GLY A 62 10.78 0.65 -36.47
CA GLY A 62 11.51 -0.26 -37.36
C GLY A 62 10.79 -0.38 -38.70
N GLY A 63 11.42 0.11 -39.77
CA GLY A 63 10.99 -0.08 -41.15
C GLY A 63 11.31 -1.49 -41.64
N GLY A 64 10.33 -2.15 -42.26
CA GLY A 64 10.49 -3.43 -42.94
C GLY A 64 10.92 -3.23 -44.38
N GLY A 65 12.01 -3.89 -44.79
CA GLY A 65 12.47 -3.97 -46.18
C GLY A 65 12.63 -5.42 -46.61
N SER A 66 11.99 -5.78 -47.71
CA SER A 66 12.07 -7.08 -48.39
C SER A 66 13.42 -7.22 -49.12
N GLY A 67 14.25 -8.19 -48.75
CA GLY A 67 15.55 -8.42 -49.40
C GLY A 67 16.34 -9.62 -48.87
N GLY A 68 15.69 -10.75 -48.60
CA GLY A 68 16.33 -11.90 -47.93
C GLY A 68 17.25 -12.76 -48.81
N GLY A 69 17.07 -12.75 -50.14
CA GLY A 69 17.78 -13.66 -51.06
C GLY A 69 19.22 -13.23 -51.37
N GLU A 70 19.45 -11.94 -51.59
CA GLU A 70 20.77 -11.42 -51.99
C GLU A 70 21.81 -11.51 -50.88
N ILE A 71 21.36 -11.37 -49.62
CA ILE A 71 22.22 -11.49 -48.44
C ILE A 71 22.80 -12.90 -48.31
N ILE A 72 22.01 -13.93 -48.61
CA ILE A 72 22.45 -15.34 -48.53
C ILE A 72 23.53 -15.63 -49.58
N VAL A 73 23.32 -15.15 -50.82
CA VAL A 73 24.29 -15.29 -51.91
C VAL A 73 25.59 -14.54 -51.61
N PHE A 74 25.49 -13.34 -51.03
CA PHE A 74 26.65 -12.55 -50.60
C PHE A 74 27.50 -13.26 -49.55
N PHE A 75 26.89 -13.80 -48.48
CA PHE A 75 27.64 -14.53 -47.45
C PHE A 75 28.22 -15.86 -47.96
N TRP A 76 27.54 -16.53 -48.90
CA TRP A 76 28.07 -17.73 -49.55
C TRP A 76 29.31 -17.43 -50.42
N TRP A 77 29.25 -16.36 -51.23
CA TRP A 77 30.41 -15.88 -51.99
C TRP A 77 31.57 -15.45 -51.08
N LEU A 78 31.27 -14.75 -49.99
CA LEU A 78 32.27 -14.27 -49.04
C LEU A 78 32.98 -15.44 -48.33
N CYS A 79 32.24 -16.50 -47.97
CA CYS A 79 32.78 -17.71 -47.35
C CYS A 79 33.65 -18.55 -48.31
N THR A 80 33.30 -18.60 -49.60
CA THR A 80 34.03 -19.40 -50.59
C THR A 80 35.28 -18.70 -51.14
N ARG A 81 35.22 -17.37 -51.36
CA ARG A 81 36.34 -16.61 -51.93
C ARG A 81 37.30 -16.04 -50.88
N HIS A 82 36.81 -15.69 -49.70
CA HIS A 82 37.55 -15.04 -48.62
C HIS A 82 37.25 -15.64 -47.23
N PRO A 83 37.58 -16.93 -46.99
CA PRO A 83 37.12 -17.68 -45.82
C PRO A 83 37.52 -17.07 -44.46
N LEU A 84 38.71 -16.45 -44.38
CA LEU A 84 39.19 -15.77 -43.15
C LEU A 84 38.30 -14.60 -42.72
N ILE A 85 37.53 -14.01 -43.64
CA ILE A 85 36.62 -12.88 -43.37
C ILE A 85 35.16 -13.35 -43.45
N GLY A 86 34.83 -14.20 -44.43
CA GLY A 86 33.48 -14.67 -44.70
C GLY A 86 32.89 -15.55 -43.59
N ILE A 87 33.68 -16.46 -43.03
CA ILE A 87 33.20 -17.34 -41.97
C ILE A 87 32.90 -16.53 -40.68
N PRO A 88 33.81 -15.67 -40.17
CA PRO A 88 33.49 -14.81 -39.03
C PRO A 88 32.31 -13.88 -39.27
N ALA A 89 32.20 -13.27 -40.46
CA ALA A 89 31.11 -12.36 -40.80
C ALA A 89 29.75 -13.09 -40.84
N THR A 90 29.72 -14.31 -41.37
CA THR A 90 28.50 -15.14 -41.39
C THR A 90 28.10 -15.56 -39.98
N ILE A 91 29.05 -15.96 -39.13
CA ILE A 91 28.79 -16.29 -37.72
C ILE A 91 28.23 -15.07 -36.99
N ALA A 92 28.81 -13.88 -37.19
CA ALA A 92 28.33 -12.64 -36.60
C ALA A 92 26.91 -12.27 -37.09
N PHE A 93 26.61 -12.49 -38.36
CA PHE A 93 25.29 -12.25 -38.94
C PHE A 93 24.22 -13.23 -38.42
N VAL A 94 24.54 -14.53 -38.34
CA VAL A 94 23.66 -15.54 -37.74
C VAL A 94 23.44 -15.26 -36.25
N ALA A 95 24.50 -14.89 -35.53
CA ALA A 95 24.39 -14.43 -34.14
C ALA A 95 23.49 -13.20 -34.04
N PHE A 96 23.65 -12.20 -34.91
CA PHE A 96 22.79 -11.02 -34.96
C PHE A 96 21.32 -11.37 -35.21
N LEU A 97 21.02 -12.26 -36.17
CA LEU A 97 19.65 -12.73 -36.42
C LEU A 97 19.10 -13.54 -35.25
N PHE A 98 19.91 -14.38 -34.62
CA PHE A 98 19.51 -15.19 -33.47
C PHE A 98 19.23 -14.32 -32.22
N TYR A 99 20.13 -13.39 -31.89
CA TYR A 99 19.96 -12.45 -30.78
C TYR A 99 18.86 -11.41 -31.07
N GLY A 100 18.76 -10.93 -32.31
CA GLY A 100 17.73 -9.99 -32.77
C GLY A 100 16.34 -10.62 -32.77
N GLY A 101 16.19 -11.83 -33.30
CA GLY A 101 14.94 -12.60 -33.28
C GLY A 101 14.50 -12.96 -31.85
N ARG A 102 15.45 -13.29 -30.97
CA ARG A 102 15.17 -13.49 -29.55
C ARG A 102 14.67 -12.20 -28.88
N SER A 103 15.34 -11.07 -29.12
CA SER A 103 14.93 -9.76 -28.59
C SER A 103 13.54 -9.34 -29.08
N ALA A 104 13.26 -9.52 -30.38
CA ALA A 104 11.96 -9.24 -30.98
C ALA A 104 10.84 -10.10 -30.40
N ARG A 105 11.08 -11.42 -30.22
CA ARG A 105 10.13 -12.33 -29.58
C ARG A 105 9.86 -11.95 -28.12
N GLU A 106 10.91 -11.60 -27.37
CA GLU A 106 10.78 -11.14 -25.99
C GLU A 106 9.96 -9.84 -25.90
N GLY A 107 10.17 -8.88 -26.80
CA GLY A 107 9.38 -7.65 -26.88
C GLY A 107 7.90 -7.89 -27.24
N HIS A 108 7.61 -8.81 -28.16
CA HIS A 108 6.24 -9.19 -28.51
C HIS A 108 5.48 -9.81 -27.33
N VAL A 109 6.14 -10.72 -26.59
CA VAL A 109 5.56 -11.37 -25.39
C VAL A 109 5.17 -10.32 -24.34
N THR A 110 6.09 -9.40 -24.01
CA THR A 110 5.83 -8.33 -23.04
C THR A 110 4.68 -7.41 -23.45
N ARG A 111 4.65 -6.96 -24.72
CA ARG A 111 3.56 -6.11 -25.22
C ARG A 111 2.21 -6.81 -25.15
N THR A 112 2.18 -8.12 -25.43
CA THR A 112 0.97 -8.94 -25.34
C THR A 112 0.47 -9.01 -23.90
N ILE A 113 1.38 -9.24 -22.92
CA ILE A 113 1.04 -9.32 -21.49
C ILE A 113 0.40 -8.02 -21.00
N ARG A 114 1.05 -6.88 -21.25
CA ARG A 114 0.55 -5.55 -20.84
C ARG A 114 -0.81 -5.24 -21.46
N ARG A 115 -0.99 -5.53 -22.75
CA ARG A 115 -2.26 -5.32 -23.45
C ARG A 115 -3.38 -6.19 -22.86
N GLY A 116 -3.09 -7.45 -22.52
CA GLY A 116 -4.06 -8.35 -21.88
C GLY A 116 -4.54 -7.82 -20.53
N GLN A 117 -3.59 -7.48 -19.64
CA GLN A 117 -3.90 -6.95 -18.30
C GLN A 117 -4.71 -5.64 -18.36
N ALA A 118 -4.32 -4.70 -19.22
CA ALA A 118 -5.05 -3.44 -19.38
C ALA A 118 -6.49 -3.66 -19.89
N LEU A 119 -6.67 -4.60 -20.82
CA LEU A 119 -7.99 -4.96 -21.32
C LEU A 119 -8.85 -5.62 -20.23
N GLN A 120 -8.29 -6.57 -19.46
CA GLN A 120 -8.98 -7.23 -18.35
C GLN A 120 -9.50 -6.19 -17.34
N LYS A 121 -8.63 -5.28 -16.89
CA LYS A 121 -8.99 -4.23 -15.93
C LYS A 121 -10.12 -3.33 -16.46
N ARG A 122 -10.04 -2.94 -17.73
CA ARG A 122 -11.08 -2.11 -18.36
C ARG A 122 -12.41 -2.86 -18.44
N THR A 123 -12.40 -4.10 -18.92
CA THR A 123 -13.61 -4.92 -19.07
C THR A 123 -14.26 -5.22 -17.71
N ALA A 124 -13.49 -5.54 -16.67
CA ALA A 124 -14.02 -5.76 -15.32
C ALA A 124 -14.70 -4.50 -14.77
N LYS A 125 -14.06 -3.33 -14.93
CA LYS A 125 -14.63 -2.03 -14.52
C LYS A 125 -15.94 -1.73 -15.26
N GLU A 126 -15.95 -1.89 -16.59
CA GLU A 126 -17.14 -1.65 -17.41
C GLU A 126 -18.29 -2.60 -17.04
N ALA A 127 -17.98 -3.88 -16.80
CA ALA A 127 -18.96 -4.87 -16.35
C ALA A 127 -19.55 -4.54 -14.97
N ALA A 128 -18.73 -4.12 -14.01
CA ALA A 128 -19.21 -3.70 -12.70
C ALA A 128 -20.15 -2.48 -12.80
N ILE A 129 -19.77 -1.46 -13.57
CA ILE A 129 -20.62 -0.27 -13.79
C ILE A 129 -21.94 -0.65 -14.47
N ALA A 130 -21.91 -1.57 -15.44
CA ALA A 130 -23.13 -2.06 -16.11
C ALA A 130 -24.05 -2.84 -15.16
N ALA A 131 -23.48 -3.69 -14.29
CA ALA A 131 -24.23 -4.42 -13.27
C ALA A 131 -24.92 -3.46 -12.29
N VAL A 132 -24.22 -2.40 -11.88
CA VAL A 132 -24.79 -1.34 -11.04
C VAL A 132 -25.98 -0.67 -11.74
N ARG A 133 -25.82 -0.24 -12.99
CA ARG A 133 -26.89 0.40 -13.77
C ARG A 133 -28.10 -0.50 -14.01
N THR A 134 -27.89 -1.81 -14.04
CA THR A 134 -28.99 -2.78 -14.19
C THR A 134 -29.88 -2.78 -12.94
N ARG A 135 -29.29 -2.64 -11.75
CA ARG A 135 -30.03 -2.57 -10.47
C ARG A 135 -30.52 -1.16 -10.13
N ASP A 136 -29.81 -0.14 -10.59
CA ASP A 136 -30.07 1.29 -10.34
C ASP A 136 -29.98 2.06 -11.67
N PRO A 137 -31.05 2.09 -12.48
CA PRO A 137 -31.05 2.75 -13.79
C PRO A 137 -30.79 4.25 -13.74
N ALA A 138 -31.03 4.88 -12.58
CA ALA A 138 -30.73 6.30 -12.35
C ALA A 138 -29.23 6.55 -12.11
N PHE A 139 -28.42 5.51 -11.89
CA PHE A 139 -26.99 5.67 -11.61
C PHE A 139 -26.21 6.25 -12.80
N ASN A 140 -25.66 7.45 -12.58
CA ASN A 140 -24.76 8.11 -13.51
C ASN A 140 -23.34 8.24 -12.91
N PRO A 141 -22.31 7.59 -13.49
CA PRO A 141 -20.93 7.72 -13.04
C PRO A 141 -20.40 9.16 -13.01
N HIS A 142 -20.87 10.04 -13.91
CA HIS A 142 -20.45 11.44 -13.92
C HIS A 142 -20.99 12.20 -12.71
N GLU A 143 -22.26 11.98 -12.36
CA GLU A 143 -22.88 12.60 -11.18
C GLU A 143 -22.26 12.06 -9.89
N PHE A 144 -22.01 10.74 -9.82
CA PHE A 144 -21.25 10.14 -8.74
C PHE A 144 -19.87 10.80 -8.54
N LEU A 145 -19.11 11.00 -9.62
CA LEU A 145 -17.82 11.71 -9.54
C LEU A 145 -17.98 13.18 -9.12
N GLY A 146 -19.12 13.82 -9.40
CA GLY A 146 -19.46 15.14 -8.85
C GLY A 146 -19.57 15.11 -7.33
N ARG A 147 -20.27 14.11 -6.78
CA ARG A 147 -20.40 13.90 -5.33
C ARG A 147 -19.06 13.57 -4.67
N VAL A 148 -18.21 12.78 -5.32
CA VAL A 148 -16.85 12.49 -4.83
C VAL A 148 -16.00 13.76 -4.72
N ARG A 149 -16.10 14.70 -5.68
CA ARG A 149 -15.42 16.00 -5.58
C ARG A 149 -15.90 16.81 -4.36
N THR A 150 -17.21 16.79 -4.08
CA THR A 150 -17.77 17.42 -2.88
C THR A 150 -17.23 16.77 -1.59
N ALA A 151 -17.24 15.44 -1.53
CA ALA A 151 -16.69 14.70 -0.39
C ALA A 151 -15.21 15.02 -0.17
N PHE A 152 -14.43 15.10 -1.26
CA PHE A 152 -13.01 15.45 -1.22
C PHE A 152 -12.77 16.80 -0.55
N VAL A 153 -13.43 17.86 -1.02
CA VAL A 153 -13.28 19.21 -0.44
C VAL A 153 -13.74 19.24 1.02
N LYS A 154 -14.87 18.59 1.35
CA LYS A 154 -15.37 18.52 2.73
C LYS A 154 -14.38 17.88 3.70
N ILE A 155 -13.72 16.80 3.29
CA ILE A 155 -12.70 16.14 4.12
C ILE A 155 -11.46 16.99 4.30
N GLN A 156 -10.96 17.64 3.23
CA GLN A 156 -9.82 18.56 3.38
C GLN A 156 -10.14 19.72 4.33
N HIS A 157 -11.36 20.24 4.27
CA HIS A 157 -11.84 21.27 5.19
C HIS A 157 -11.98 20.75 6.63
N ALA A 158 -12.63 19.60 6.83
CA ALA A 158 -12.81 18.96 8.14
C ALA A 158 -11.46 18.64 8.81
N TRP A 159 -10.48 18.18 8.03
CA TRP A 159 -9.11 17.98 8.46
C TRP A 159 -8.45 19.30 8.90
N SER A 160 -8.55 20.33 8.07
CA SER A 160 -7.96 21.64 8.34
C SER A 160 -8.54 22.33 9.57
N GLU A 161 -9.85 22.20 9.77
CA GLU A 161 -10.56 22.73 10.94
C GLU A 161 -10.51 21.79 12.15
N GLN A 162 -9.87 20.63 12.03
CA GLN A 162 -9.81 19.61 13.08
C GLN A 162 -11.21 19.26 13.66
N ASN A 163 -12.22 19.27 12.78
CA ASN A 163 -13.63 19.01 13.10
C ASN A 163 -14.23 18.01 12.10
N LEU A 164 -14.45 16.79 12.57
CA LEU A 164 -14.89 15.67 11.74
C LEU A 164 -16.42 15.49 11.66
N SER A 165 -17.20 16.26 12.43
CA SER A 165 -18.67 16.15 12.46
C SER A 165 -19.31 16.26 11.08
N THR A 166 -18.79 17.17 10.25
CA THR A 166 -19.31 17.43 8.89
C THR A 166 -19.08 16.30 7.88
N VAL A 167 -18.13 15.41 8.16
CA VAL A 167 -17.79 14.27 7.30
C VAL A 167 -18.18 12.92 7.90
N ARG A 168 -18.47 12.90 9.21
CA ARG A 168 -18.91 11.72 9.93
C ARG A 168 -20.04 10.93 9.24
N PRO A 169 -21.06 11.57 8.63
CA PRO A 169 -22.16 10.86 7.98
C PRO A 169 -21.77 9.90 6.85
N PHE A 170 -20.64 10.12 6.17
CA PHE A 170 -20.29 9.37 4.96
C PHE A 170 -18.91 8.71 5.02
N ILE A 171 -18.21 8.77 6.15
CA ILE A 171 -16.95 8.03 6.36
C ILE A 171 -17.20 6.79 7.23
N SER A 172 -16.40 5.75 7.00
CA SER A 172 -16.37 4.57 7.87
C SER A 172 -15.77 4.88 9.25
N ASP A 173 -16.01 3.99 10.20
CA ASP A 173 -15.46 4.11 11.55
C ASP A 173 -13.93 3.99 11.56
N GLY A 174 -13.35 3.18 10.68
CA GLY A 174 -11.90 3.10 10.50
C GLY A 174 -11.27 4.43 10.09
N ILE A 175 -11.89 5.19 9.16
CA ILE A 175 -11.42 6.54 8.81
C ILE A 175 -11.61 7.51 9.98
N LEU A 176 -12.73 7.42 10.71
CA LEU A 176 -12.96 8.27 11.87
C LEU A 176 -11.89 8.08 12.95
N GLU A 177 -11.58 6.84 13.32
CA GLU A 177 -10.56 6.53 14.34
C GLU A 177 -9.17 7.01 13.89
N ARG A 178 -8.84 6.82 12.60
CA ARG A 178 -7.62 7.37 12.00
C ARG A 178 -7.52 8.87 12.16
N PHE A 179 -8.52 9.59 11.68
CA PHE A 179 -8.53 11.05 11.71
C PHE A 179 -8.55 11.59 13.13
N SER A 180 -9.29 10.95 14.03
CA SER A 180 -9.38 11.36 15.43
C SER A 180 -8.03 11.26 16.12
N LEU A 181 -7.28 10.17 15.92
CA LEU A 181 -5.94 10.03 16.48
C LEU A 181 -4.98 11.08 15.89
N GLN A 182 -4.95 11.21 14.56
CA GLN A 182 -4.02 12.13 13.90
C GLN A 182 -4.29 13.59 14.29
N VAL A 183 -5.56 14.00 14.35
CA VAL A 183 -5.95 15.32 14.87
C VAL A 183 -5.54 15.47 16.34
N GLY A 184 -5.71 14.42 17.14
CA GLY A 184 -5.25 14.39 18.54
C GLY A 184 -3.75 14.62 18.69
N MET A 185 -2.93 13.97 17.84
CA MET A 185 -1.48 14.16 17.78
C MET A 185 -1.11 15.60 17.37
N GLN A 186 -1.75 16.16 16.34
CA GLN A 186 -1.51 17.55 15.92
C GLN A 186 -1.82 18.55 17.04
N LYS A 187 -2.95 18.38 17.73
CA LYS A 187 -3.34 19.22 18.87
C LYS A 187 -2.33 19.15 20.01
N ALA A 188 -1.86 17.94 20.31
CA ALA A 188 -0.84 17.72 21.33
C ALA A 188 0.49 18.40 20.97
N GLU A 189 0.85 18.45 19.69
CA GLU A 189 2.03 19.15 19.17
C GLU A 189 1.79 20.66 18.95
N GLY A 190 0.59 21.17 19.23
CA GLY A 190 0.29 22.60 19.16
C GLY A 190 0.11 23.17 17.76
N TYR A 191 -0.15 22.32 16.75
CA TYR A 191 -0.38 22.77 15.38
C TYR A 191 -1.66 22.18 14.78
N ARG A 192 -2.07 22.75 13.64
CA ARG A 192 -2.99 22.10 12.71
C ARG A 192 -2.41 22.11 11.31
N ASN A 193 -2.68 21.06 10.56
CA ASN A 193 -2.45 21.06 9.13
C ASN A 193 -3.54 21.91 8.46
N LEU A 194 -3.15 22.77 7.53
CA LEU A 194 -4.02 23.72 6.83
C LEU A 194 -3.82 23.54 5.33
N MET A 195 -4.86 23.04 4.66
CA MET A 195 -4.90 22.82 3.21
C MET A 195 -5.63 24.00 2.54
N GLN A 196 -4.88 24.89 1.89
CA GLN A 196 -5.42 26.06 1.18
C GLN A 196 -5.38 25.85 -0.34
N ASP A 197 -6.18 26.64 -1.07
CA ASP A 197 -6.22 26.65 -2.54
C ASP A 197 -6.40 25.27 -3.17
N VAL A 198 -7.22 24.42 -2.53
CA VAL A 198 -7.47 23.05 -2.99
C VAL A 198 -8.15 23.08 -4.36
N THR A 199 -7.44 22.59 -5.36
CA THR A 199 -7.90 22.52 -6.76
C THR A 199 -7.90 21.07 -7.22
N ILE A 200 -9.04 20.58 -7.70
CA ILE A 200 -9.15 19.23 -8.27
C ILE A 200 -8.89 19.32 -9.78
N HIS A 201 -7.85 18.64 -10.27
CA HIS A 201 -7.51 18.58 -11.69
C HIS A 201 -8.30 17.49 -12.42
N SER A 202 -8.42 16.31 -11.81
CA SER A 202 -9.23 15.21 -12.37
C SER A 202 -9.77 14.28 -11.28
N ALA A 203 -10.89 13.62 -11.57
CA ALA A 203 -11.45 12.57 -10.75
C ALA A 203 -12.03 11.50 -11.67
N ASP A 204 -11.51 10.27 -11.59
CA ASP A 204 -11.80 9.19 -12.53
C ASP A 204 -11.94 7.85 -11.81
N VAL A 205 -12.86 6.98 -12.26
CA VAL A 205 -13.00 5.63 -11.70
C VAL A 205 -11.80 4.77 -12.16
N ALA A 206 -10.90 4.47 -11.22
CA ALA A 206 -9.71 3.67 -11.43
C ALA A 206 -10.04 2.18 -11.55
N ALA A 207 -10.88 1.68 -10.64
CA ALA A 207 -11.44 0.34 -10.65
C ALA A 207 -12.85 0.33 -10.04
N ALA A 208 -13.66 -0.63 -10.46
CA ALA A 208 -14.97 -0.88 -9.89
C ALA A 208 -15.18 -2.39 -9.75
N TYR A 209 -15.79 -2.78 -8.64
CA TYR A 209 -16.08 -4.16 -8.27
C TYR A 209 -17.53 -4.24 -7.78
N THR A 210 -18.15 -5.40 -7.99
CA THR A 210 -19.48 -5.70 -7.49
C THR A 210 -19.45 -7.13 -6.98
N ASP A 211 -19.85 -7.32 -5.73
CA ASP A 211 -20.03 -8.62 -5.12
C ASP A 211 -21.39 -8.68 -4.40
N GLU A 212 -21.65 -9.77 -3.68
CA GLU A 212 -22.90 -9.98 -2.96
C GLU A 212 -23.13 -8.95 -1.84
N SER A 213 -22.06 -8.38 -1.30
CA SER A 213 -22.09 -7.47 -0.15
C SER A 213 -22.07 -6.00 -0.56
N PHE A 214 -21.25 -5.60 -1.55
CA PHE A 214 -20.99 -4.21 -1.92
C PHE A 214 -20.73 -3.99 -3.42
N ASP A 215 -21.24 -2.86 -3.93
CA ASP A 215 -20.70 -2.17 -5.09
C ASP A 215 -19.55 -1.25 -4.61
N THR A 216 -18.33 -1.50 -5.08
CA THR A 216 -17.10 -0.82 -4.63
C THR A 216 -16.46 -0.05 -5.78
N PHE A 217 -16.21 1.25 -5.59
CA PHE A 217 -15.65 2.15 -6.59
C PHE A 217 -14.38 2.80 -6.03
N HIS A 218 -13.24 2.53 -6.68
CA HIS A 218 -11.98 3.20 -6.39
C HIS A 218 -11.83 4.40 -7.32
N VAL A 219 -11.80 5.61 -6.76
CA VAL A 219 -11.74 6.86 -7.50
C VAL A 219 -10.37 7.48 -7.35
N ARG A 220 -9.71 7.69 -8.49
CA ARG A 220 -8.45 8.41 -8.58
C ARG A 220 -8.72 9.90 -8.66
N ILE A 221 -8.20 10.65 -7.69
CA ILE A 221 -8.34 12.10 -7.58
C ILE A 221 -6.95 12.71 -7.70
N ARG A 222 -6.72 13.50 -8.76
CA ARG A 222 -5.52 14.34 -8.89
C ARG A 222 -5.88 15.75 -8.50
N ALA A 223 -5.19 16.30 -7.51
CA ALA A 223 -5.45 17.62 -6.96
C ALA A 223 -4.16 18.37 -6.66
N SER A 224 -4.25 19.67 -6.42
CA SER A 224 -3.17 20.48 -5.87
C SER A 224 -3.67 21.30 -4.68
N ALA A 225 -2.80 21.53 -3.69
CA ALA A 225 -3.11 22.40 -2.55
C ALA A 225 -1.84 23.04 -1.98
N VAL A 226 -1.99 24.18 -1.32
CA VAL A 226 -0.98 24.77 -0.45
C VAL A 226 -1.11 24.12 0.92
N ASP A 227 -0.15 23.26 1.24
CA ASP A 227 -0.14 22.46 2.46
C ASP A 227 0.80 23.08 3.50
N THR A 228 0.22 23.63 4.58
CA THR A 228 0.95 24.38 5.63
C THR A 228 0.56 23.93 7.03
N ASN A 229 1.52 23.84 7.95
CA ASN A 229 1.28 23.54 9.35
C ASN A 229 1.32 24.88 10.06
N VAL A 230 0.25 25.22 10.73
CA VAL A 230 0.10 26.49 11.43
C VAL A 230 -0.02 26.24 12.92
N ASP A 231 0.62 27.10 13.70
CA ASP A 231 0.53 27.10 15.15
C ASP A 231 -0.92 27.34 15.58
N LEU A 232 -1.43 26.53 16.51
CA LEU A 232 -2.83 26.59 16.93
C LEU A 232 -3.20 27.91 17.62
N LYS A 233 -2.25 28.56 18.30
CA LYS A 233 -2.53 29.77 19.10
C LYS A 233 -2.40 31.03 18.27
N SER A 234 -1.33 31.14 17.49
CA SER A 234 -0.98 32.34 16.74
C SER A 234 -1.44 32.33 15.29
N GLY A 235 -1.81 31.15 14.75
CA GLY A 235 -2.08 30.97 13.32
C GLY A 235 -0.85 31.15 12.42
N ARG A 236 0.34 31.34 13.01
CA ARG A 236 1.57 31.53 12.27
C ARG A 236 1.98 30.21 11.62
N ARG A 237 2.32 30.26 10.34
CA ARG A 237 2.93 29.12 9.65
C ARG A 237 4.22 28.69 10.35
N LEU A 238 4.24 27.44 10.80
CA LEU A 238 5.41 26.77 11.39
C LEU A 238 6.31 26.24 10.28
N SER A 239 5.71 25.66 9.25
CA SER A 239 6.46 25.02 8.17
C SER A 239 5.56 24.87 6.92
N GLY A 240 6.08 24.30 5.82
CA GLY A 240 5.26 23.88 4.67
C GLY A 240 5.51 24.67 3.42
N SER A 241 4.89 24.23 2.33
CA SER A 241 5.05 24.91 1.04
C SER A 241 4.19 26.17 1.00
N ARG A 242 4.72 27.22 0.35
CA ARG A 242 3.92 28.41 0.00
C ARG A 242 3.29 28.30 -1.39
N ARG A 243 3.56 27.20 -2.09
CA ARG A 243 3.07 26.96 -3.45
C ARG A 243 2.18 25.74 -3.42
N ALA A 244 1.20 25.74 -4.32
CA ALA A 244 0.37 24.57 -4.52
C ALA A 244 1.23 23.41 -5.01
N GLU A 245 1.13 22.28 -4.35
CA GLU A 245 1.78 21.02 -4.74
C GLU A 245 0.74 20.05 -5.24
N GLU A 246 1.02 19.39 -6.37
CA GLU A 246 0.16 18.35 -6.89
C GLU A 246 0.33 17.03 -6.11
N PHE A 247 -0.77 16.32 -5.94
CA PHE A 247 -0.82 14.98 -5.36
C PHE A 247 -1.96 14.16 -5.96
N VAL A 248 -1.87 12.84 -5.81
CA VAL A 248 -2.88 11.90 -6.27
C VAL A 248 -3.25 10.93 -5.15
N GLU A 249 -4.55 10.80 -4.92
CA GLU A 249 -5.13 9.85 -3.97
C GLU A 249 -6.13 8.94 -4.68
N ILE A 250 -6.31 7.74 -4.13
CA ILE A 250 -7.32 6.77 -4.52
C ILE A 250 -8.27 6.61 -3.33
N TRP A 251 -9.54 6.91 -3.55
CA TRP A 251 -10.58 6.86 -2.53
C TRP A 251 -11.53 5.71 -2.84
N SER A 252 -11.73 4.80 -1.89
CA SER A 252 -12.60 3.63 -2.03
C SER A 252 -13.97 3.92 -1.42
N PHE A 253 -14.99 3.95 -2.28
CA PHE A 253 -16.38 4.14 -1.90
C PHE A 253 -17.15 2.84 -2.03
N HIS A 254 -18.03 2.58 -1.07
CA HIS A 254 -18.86 1.37 -1.02
C HIS A 254 -20.33 1.72 -0.85
N ARG A 255 -21.21 0.97 -1.51
CA ARG A 255 -22.66 0.95 -1.23
C ARG A 255 -23.20 -0.47 -1.38
N ARG A 256 -24.33 -0.78 -0.75
CA ARG A 256 -24.98 -2.09 -0.89
C ARG A 256 -25.49 -2.29 -2.32
N PRO A 257 -25.40 -3.50 -2.90
CA PRO A 257 -26.06 -3.81 -4.16
C PRO A 257 -27.57 -3.58 -4.03
N GLY A 258 -28.15 -2.83 -4.96
CA GLY A 258 -29.57 -2.50 -4.95
C GLY A 258 -29.92 -1.16 -4.28
N ALA A 259 -28.97 -0.52 -3.60
CA ALA A 259 -29.13 0.86 -3.17
C ALA A 259 -29.40 1.76 -4.39
N GLN A 260 -30.45 2.59 -4.30
CA GLN A 260 -30.93 3.42 -5.41
C GLN A 260 -30.27 4.80 -5.37
N THR A 261 -30.01 5.38 -6.55
CA THR A 261 -29.55 6.77 -6.64
C THR A 261 -30.62 7.71 -6.12
N LEU A 262 -30.24 8.59 -5.19
CA LEU A 262 -31.15 9.51 -4.53
C LEU A 262 -31.58 10.65 -5.47
N SER A 263 -32.87 10.99 -5.47
CA SER A 263 -33.38 12.20 -6.13
C SER A 263 -33.18 13.48 -5.31
N LYS A 264 -32.77 13.33 -4.05
CA LYS A 264 -32.53 14.39 -3.06
C LYS A 264 -31.06 14.34 -2.58
N PRO A 265 -30.55 15.41 -1.96
CA PRO A 265 -29.23 15.40 -1.33
C PRO A 265 -29.07 14.23 -0.34
N GLY A 266 -27.91 13.59 -0.34
CA GLY A 266 -27.58 12.46 0.53
C GLY A 266 -26.60 12.80 1.65
N ALA A 267 -25.94 11.77 2.18
CA ALA A 267 -25.05 11.90 3.35
C ALA A 267 -23.85 12.80 3.04
N ILE A 268 -23.27 12.69 1.84
CA ILE A 268 -22.17 13.54 1.37
C ILE A 268 -22.59 15.01 1.32
N GLU A 269 -23.83 15.29 0.95
CA GLU A 269 -24.36 16.65 0.87
C GLU A 269 -24.83 17.18 2.24
N GLY A 270 -24.91 16.34 3.26
CA GLY A 270 -25.26 16.72 4.64
C GLY A 270 -26.71 16.43 5.03
N ASN A 271 -27.41 15.55 4.31
CA ASN A 271 -28.78 15.16 4.60
C ASN A 271 -28.90 13.64 4.78
N CYS A 272 -29.87 13.21 5.57
CA CYS A 272 -30.13 11.79 5.78
C CYS A 272 -30.59 11.17 4.46
N PRO A 273 -29.90 10.15 3.92
CA PRO A 273 -30.29 9.53 2.65
C PRO A 273 -31.63 8.79 2.74
N ARG A 274 -32.12 8.49 3.95
CA ARG A 274 -33.41 7.83 4.19
C ARG A 274 -34.57 8.82 4.36
N CYS A 275 -34.43 9.86 5.18
CA CYS A 275 -35.53 10.78 5.53
C CYS A 275 -35.32 12.24 5.07
N ALA A 276 -34.19 12.56 4.45
CA ALA A 276 -33.79 13.90 4.00
C ALA A 276 -33.64 14.97 5.12
N ALA A 277 -33.69 14.59 6.40
CA ALA A 277 -33.40 15.51 7.50
C ALA A 277 -31.93 15.98 7.44
N PRO A 278 -31.62 17.25 7.76
CA PRO A 278 -30.25 17.71 7.90
C PRO A 278 -29.48 16.87 8.92
N LEU A 279 -28.22 16.56 8.61
CA LEU A 279 -27.34 15.80 9.48
C LEU A 279 -26.37 16.74 10.18
N ASP A 280 -26.51 16.82 11.50
CA ASP A 280 -25.50 17.35 12.41
C ASP A 280 -25.10 16.21 13.36
N ILE A 281 -24.23 15.31 12.87
CA ILE A 281 -23.88 14.09 13.59
C ILE A 281 -22.50 14.23 14.22
N VAL A 282 -22.44 14.05 15.53
CA VAL A 282 -21.21 14.11 16.34
C VAL A 282 -20.68 12.74 16.76
N ASP A 283 -21.43 11.66 16.55
CA ASP A 283 -21.15 10.32 17.11
C ASP A 283 -21.30 9.15 16.11
N VAL A 284 -22.03 8.09 16.43
CA VAL A 284 -22.19 6.79 15.74
C VAL A 284 -22.89 6.86 14.37
N ALA A 285 -22.83 7.98 13.64
CA ALA A 285 -23.42 8.12 12.31
C ALA A 285 -24.92 7.72 12.25
N LYS A 286 -25.68 8.00 13.31
CA LYS A 286 -27.13 7.78 13.36
C LYS A 286 -27.89 9.07 13.11
N CYS A 287 -28.90 9.01 12.25
CA CYS A 287 -29.79 10.15 12.03
C CYS A 287 -30.70 10.38 13.24
N GLY A 288 -30.66 11.57 13.84
CA GLY A 288 -31.52 11.91 14.98
C GLY A 288 -33.02 11.93 14.68
N SER A 289 -33.42 12.08 13.41
CA SER A 289 -34.85 12.15 13.03
C SER A 289 -35.48 10.77 12.76
N CYS A 290 -34.76 9.86 12.08
CA CYS A 290 -35.32 8.57 11.68
C CYS A 290 -34.54 7.35 12.17
N GLY A 291 -33.47 7.55 12.97
CA GLY A 291 -32.64 6.50 13.56
C GLY A 291 -31.78 5.70 12.57
N ALA A 292 -31.72 6.10 11.29
CA ALA A 292 -30.97 5.35 10.29
C ALA A 292 -29.46 5.45 10.53
N GLN A 293 -28.76 4.31 10.42
CA GLN A 293 -27.31 4.26 10.33
C GLN A 293 -26.89 4.78 8.94
N VAL A 294 -26.44 6.04 8.86
CA VAL A 294 -26.26 6.72 7.56
C VAL A 294 -25.00 6.27 6.83
N ASN A 295 -23.97 5.82 7.55
CA ASN A 295 -22.72 5.31 6.97
C ASN A 295 -22.73 3.78 6.76
N SER A 296 -23.90 3.15 6.67
CA SER A 296 -24.03 1.68 6.51
C SER A 296 -23.79 1.18 5.08
N GLY A 297 -23.81 2.07 4.09
CA GLY A 297 -23.81 1.72 2.67
C GLY A 297 -25.19 1.32 2.14
N GLU A 298 -26.20 1.14 2.99
CA GLU A 298 -27.56 0.73 2.60
C GLU A 298 -28.27 1.81 1.76
N PHE A 299 -28.08 3.07 2.13
CA PHE A 299 -28.82 4.19 1.54
C PHE A 299 -27.98 5.09 0.64
N ASP A 300 -26.66 5.11 0.82
CA ASP A 300 -25.76 6.01 0.10
C ASP A 300 -24.31 5.49 0.11
N TRP A 301 -23.42 6.16 -0.62
CA TRP A 301 -22.00 5.84 -0.69
C TRP A 301 -21.26 6.17 0.61
N VAL A 302 -20.42 5.25 1.06
CA VAL A 302 -19.55 5.38 2.23
C VAL A 302 -18.10 5.35 1.78
N LEU A 303 -17.32 6.34 2.20
CA LEU A 303 -15.87 6.35 2.03
C LEU A 303 -15.24 5.50 3.14
N ALA A 304 -14.55 4.41 2.77
CA ALA A 304 -13.92 3.51 3.73
C ALA A 304 -12.38 3.51 3.65
N GLU A 305 -11.82 3.92 2.51
CA GLU A 305 -10.36 3.95 2.34
C GLU A 305 -9.90 5.22 1.62
N ILE A 306 -8.74 5.73 2.05
CA ILE A 306 -7.99 6.77 1.37
C ILE A 306 -6.56 6.26 1.26
N THR A 307 -6.11 5.96 0.04
CA THR A 307 -4.80 5.39 -0.24
C THR A 307 -4.06 6.29 -1.22
N GLN A 308 -2.73 6.34 -1.14
CA GLN A 308 -1.94 7.06 -2.14
C GLN A 308 -1.82 6.23 -3.42
N GLU A 309 -1.77 6.91 -4.59
CA GLU A 309 -1.74 6.23 -5.89
C GLU A 309 -0.66 5.15 -6.01
N MET A 310 0.50 5.40 -5.39
CA MET A 310 1.66 4.52 -5.41
C MET A 310 1.55 3.29 -4.49
N GLU A 311 0.75 3.35 -3.43
CA GLU A 311 0.46 2.19 -2.58
C GLU A 311 -0.73 1.38 -3.13
N TRP A 312 -1.56 2.03 -3.94
CA TRP A 312 -2.74 1.42 -4.51
C TRP A 312 -2.40 0.45 -5.64
N HIS A 313 -2.76 -0.81 -5.44
CA HIS A 313 -2.71 -1.85 -6.45
C HIS A 313 -4.14 -2.24 -6.79
N VAL A 314 -4.42 -2.46 -8.07
CA VAL A 314 -5.73 -2.95 -8.51
C VAL A 314 -6.01 -4.29 -7.83
N PRO A 315 -7.02 -4.40 -6.94
CA PRO A 315 -7.39 -5.67 -6.34
C PRO A 315 -7.56 -6.76 -7.42
N ALA A 316 -6.93 -7.91 -7.22
CA ALA A 316 -7.15 -9.04 -8.10
C ALA A 316 -8.60 -9.50 -7.95
N THR A 317 -9.30 -9.70 -9.07
CA THR A 317 -10.72 -10.11 -9.08
C THR A 317 -10.97 -11.48 -8.44
N ASP A 318 -9.93 -12.28 -8.23
CA ASP A 318 -10.01 -13.69 -7.87
C ASP A 318 -9.01 -14.04 -6.74
N VAL A 319 -8.93 -13.27 -5.65
CA VAL A 319 -8.16 -13.72 -4.48
C VAL A 319 -8.98 -14.78 -3.76
N LEU A 320 -8.59 -16.05 -3.87
CA LEU A 320 -9.20 -17.14 -3.12
C LEU A 320 -8.66 -17.11 -1.69
N VAL A 321 -9.37 -16.41 -0.81
CA VAL A 321 -9.06 -16.43 0.62
C VAL A 321 -9.44 -17.81 1.19
N PRO A 322 -8.47 -18.62 1.69
CA PRO A 322 -8.78 -19.93 2.26
C PRO A 322 -9.76 -19.83 3.43
N GLY A 323 -10.72 -20.76 3.51
CA GLY A 323 -11.75 -20.81 4.56
C GLY A 323 -12.85 -19.75 4.47
N LEU A 324 -12.73 -18.76 3.58
CA LEU A 324 -13.72 -17.69 3.44
C LEU A 324 -15.08 -18.22 2.95
N ALA A 325 -15.09 -19.17 2.02
CA ALA A 325 -16.32 -19.76 1.51
C ALA A 325 -17.11 -20.48 2.61
N ASP A 326 -16.42 -21.24 3.46
CA ASP A 326 -17.04 -21.96 4.58
C ASP A 326 -17.63 -20.99 5.61
N LEU A 327 -16.92 -19.90 5.91
CA LEU A 327 -17.42 -18.86 6.79
C LEU A 327 -18.66 -18.17 6.21
N ARG A 328 -18.63 -17.78 4.93
CA ARG A 328 -19.78 -17.13 4.26
C ARG A 328 -21.01 -18.04 4.17
N ALA A 329 -20.82 -19.34 3.99
CA ALA A 329 -21.92 -20.30 4.00
C ALA A 329 -22.66 -20.33 5.35
N ARG A 330 -21.94 -20.12 6.47
CA ARG A 330 -22.53 -20.03 7.81
C ARG A 330 -22.98 -18.63 8.18
N ASP A 331 -22.30 -17.60 7.71
CA ASP A 331 -22.54 -16.19 8.00
C ASP A 331 -22.72 -15.42 6.67
N PRO A 332 -23.94 -15.43 6.09
CA PRO A 332 -24.21 -14.79 4.80
C PRO A 332 -23.99 -13.27 4.79
N HIS A 333 -24.00 -12.63 5.96
CA HIS A 333 -23.75 -11.19 6.09
C HIS A 333 -22.27 -10.84 6.29
N PHE A 334 -21.39 -11.84 6.36
CA PHE A 334 -19.95 -11.62 6.41
C PHE A 334 -19.45 -10.90 5.15
N SER A 335 -18.72 -9.81 5.33
CA SER A 335 -18.09 -9.06 4.24
C SER A 335 -16.62 -8.79 4.55
N ILE A 336 -15.81 -8.74 3.50
CA ILE A 336 -14.37 -8.42 3.61
C ILE A 336 -14.22 -6.97 4.12
N GLN A 337 -15.08 -6.08 3.63
CA GLN A 337 -15.10 -4.66 4.01
C GLN A 337 -15.33 -4.45 5.51
N HIS A 338 -16.13 -5.33 6.14
CA HIS A 338 -16.29 -5.29 7.59
C HIS A 338 -14.99 -5.65 8.32
N ILE A 339 -14.27 -6.68 7.88
CA ILE A 339 -12.97 -7.04 8.47
C ILE A 339 -11.93 -5.94 8.23
N GLU A 340 -11.89 -5.35 7.04
CA GLU A 340 -10.96 -4.25 6.72
C GLU A 340 -11.20 -3.03 7.63
N ASP A 341 -12.46 -2.61 7.79
CA ASP A 341 -12.83 -1.51 8.67
C ASP A 341 -12.56 -1.84 10.15
N ARG A 342 -12.91 -3.07 10.58
CA ARG A 342 -12.71 -3.54 11.96
C ARG A 342 -11.24 -3.61 12.34
N VAL A 343 -10.38 -4.11 11.46
CA VAL A 343 -8.93 -4.12 11.65
C VAL A 343 -8.36 -2.71 11.63
N SER A 344 -8.88 -1.82 10.79
CA SER A 344 -8.50 -0.41 10.80
C SER A 344 -8.81 0.22 12.17
N VAL A 345 -10.01 0.05 12.71
CA VAL A 345 -10.38 0.49 14.07
C VAL A 345 -9.43 -0.08 15.13
N MET A 346 -9.14 -1.38 15.08
CA MET A 346 -8.19 -2.03 16.01
C MET A 346 -6.80 -1.42 15.94
N PHE A 347 -6.27 -1.22 14.72
CA PHE A 347 -4.96 -0.61 14.51
C PHE A 347 -4.89 0.80 15.09
N TRP A 348 -5.84 1.68 14.75
CA TRP A 348 -5.81 3.07 15.20
C TRP A 348 -6.03 3.18 16.71
N ARG A 349 -6.86 2.32 17.30
CA ARG A 349 -7.03 2.26 18.76
C ARG A 349 -5.79 1.76 19.48
N MET A 350 -5.06 0.79 18.94
CA MET A 350 -3.76 0.40 19.49
C MET A 350 -2.78 1.56 19.47
N ARG A 351 -2.65 2.26 18.33
CA ARG A 351 -1.79 3.45 18.21
C ARG A 351 -2.23 4.56 19.18
N ALA A 352 -3.53 4.74 19.39
CA ALA A 352 -4.07 5.67 20.37
C ALA A 352 -3.73 5.25 21.80
N ALA A 353 -3.83 3.97 22.14
CA ALA A 353 -3.48 3.46 23.47
C ALA A 353 -1.99 3.69 23.80
N GLU A 354 -1.10 3.50 22.83
CA GLU A 354 0.34 3.78 22.98
C GLU A 354 0.62 5.28 23.09
N PHE A 355 0.00 6.10 22.23
CA PHE A 355 0.19 7.55 22.24
C PHE A 355 -0.34 8.20 23.53
N TYR A 356 -1.54 7.81 23.98
CA TYR A 356 -2.16 8.34 25.20
C TYR A 356 -1.80 7.56 26.47
N ARG A 357 -1.02 6.48 26.37
CA ARG A 357 -0.66 5.58 27.46
C ARG A 357 -1.88 5.07 28.25
N SER A 358 -2.91 4.66 27.53
CA SER A 358 -4.20 4.30 28.11
C SER A 358 -4.76 3.05 27.46
N LEU A 359 -4.86 1.97 28.24
CA LEU A 359 -5.47 0.70 27.80
C LEU A 359 -6.94 0.90 27.40
N ASP A 360 -7.67 1.81 28.06
CA ASP A 360 -9.09 2.06 27.83
C ASP A 360 -9.39 2.46 26.37
N ARG A 361 -8.42 3.09 25.68
CA ARG A 361 -8.53 3.45 24.25
C ARG A 361 -8.71 2.22 23.33
N VAL A 362 -8.12 1.09 23.69
CA VAL A 362 -8.10 -0.14 22.86
C VAL A 362 -8.86 -1.31 23.50
N ARG A 363 -9.06 -1.31 24.81
CA ARG A 363 -9.73 -2.37 25.57
C ARG A 363 -11.03 -2.89 24.92
N PRO A 364 -11.94 -2.05 24.38
CA PRO A 364 -13.20 -2.54 23.81
C PRO A 364 -13.06 -3.47 22.60
N VAL A 365 -11.89 -3.53 21.96
CA VAL A 365 -11.65 -4.36 20.78
C VAL A 365 -10.67 -5.50 21.03
N LEU A 366 -10.14 -5.63 22.25
CA LEU A 366 -9.20 -6.71 22.62
C LEU A 366 -9.94 -7.87 23.26
N SER A 367 -9.47 -9.10 23.00
CA SER A 367 -9.81 -10.23 23.85
C SER A 367 -9.27 -10.02 25.27
N ASP A 368 -9.91 -10.65 26.25
CA ASP A 368 -9.49 -10.50 27.65
C ASP A 368 -8.09 -11.05 27.92
N GLU A 369 -7.68 -12.09 27.19
CA GLU A 369 -6.32 -12.63 27.26
C GLU A 369 -5.31 -11.63 26.69
N TYR A 370 -5.58 -11.11 25.49
CA TYR A 370 -4.65 -10.21 24.81
C TYR A 370 -4.56 -8.84 25.48
N ALA A 371 -5.63 -8.37 26.14
CA ALA A 371 -5.62 -7.15 26.94
C ALA A 371 -4.56 -7.19 28.06
N LYS A 372 -4.25 -8.38 28.63
CA LYS A 372 -3.18 -8.54 29.63
C LYS A 372 -1.80 -8.32 29.02
N THR A 373 -1.56 -8.89 27.83
CA THR A 373 -0.33 -8.70 27.06
C THR A 373 -0.12 -7.22 26.73
N ILE A 374 -1.12 -6.58 26.14
CA ILE A 374 -1.07 -5.15 25.79
C ILE A 374 -0.88 -4.28 27.03
N SER A 375 -1.53 -4.60 28.16
CA SER A 375 -1.32 -3.86 29.41
C SER A 375 0.14 -3.92 29.89
N ALA A 376 0.79 -5.09 29.79
CA ALA A 376 2.19 -5.25 30.15
C ALA A 376 3.11 -4.49 29.18
N GLU A 377 2.85 -4.56 27.87
CA GLU A 377 3.61 -3.85 26.84
C GLU A 377 3.50 -2.33 26.99
N LEU A 378 2.28 -1.80 27.21
CA LEU A 378 2.07 -0.37 27.43
C LEU A 378 2.83 0.14 28.65
N LYS A 379 2.84 -0.61 29.77
CA LYS A 379 3.63 -0.25 30.96
C LYS A 379 5.12 -0.20 30.66
N GLN A 380 5.62 -1.15 29.87
CA GLN A 380 7.03 -1.17 29.48
C GLN A 380 7.39 -0.02 28.53
N MET A 381 6.53 0.28 27.56
CA MET A 381 6.69 1.42 26.65
C MET A 381 6.66 2.74 27.43
N GLU A 382 5.71 2.90 28.35
CA GLU A 382 5.63 4.07 29.22
C GLU A 382 6.89 4.24 30.08
N ALA A 383 7.39 3.16 30.68
CA ALA A 383 8.63 3.19 31.47
C ALA A 383 9.86 3.61 30.63
N ARG A 384 9.88 3.27 29.34
CA ARG A 384 10.91 3.71 28.39
C ARG A 384 10.59 5.04 27.70
N GLY A 385 9.41 5.61 27.95
CA GLY A 385 8.91 6.80 27.28
C GLY A 385 8.67 6.63 25.78
N GLU A 386 8.48 5.40 25.30
CA GLU A 386 8.41 5.06 23.87
C GLU A 386 6.98 5.15 23.32
N PHE A 387 6.82 5.56 22.06
CA PHE A 387 5.54 5.62 21.34
C PHE A 387 5.74 5.75 19.82
N TRP A 388 4.64 5.68 19.06
CA TRP A 388 4.64 5.86 17.61
C TRP A 388 4.15 7.24 17.18
N LYS A 389 4.90 7.88 16.26
CA LYS A 389 4.50 9.09 15.56
C LYS A 389 4.20 8.83 14.09
N ASP A 390 3.37 9.69 13.51
CA ASP A 390 2.99 9.69 12.10
C ASP A 390 2.62 8.31 11.54
N PRO A 391 1.80 7.49 12.26
CA PRO A 391 1.35 6.22 11.72
C PRO A 391 0.52 6.44 10.45
N ALA A 392 0.76 5.62 9.44
CA ALA A 392 0.00 5.55 8.20
C ALA A 392 -0.19 4.10 7.78
N VAL A 393 -1.44 3.68 7.56
CA VAL A 393 -1.78 2.35 7.02
C VAL A 393 -1.70 2.41 5.51
N GLY A 394 -0.93 1.51 4.91
CA GLY A 394 -0.83 1.40 3.45
C GLY A 394 -1.72 0.31 2.89
N LYS A 395 -1.77 -0.87 3.52
CA LYS A 395 -2.54 -2.01 3.01
C LYS A 395 -3.08 -2.90 4.12
N VAL A 396 -4.32 -3.35 3.98
CA VAL A 396 -4.99 -4.34 4.84
C VAL A 396 -5.45 -5.47 3.93
N GLU A 397 -5.04 -6.71 4.21
CA GLU A 397 -5.39 -7.86 3.39
C GLU A 397 -5.68 -9.08 4.26
N ILE A 398 -6.80 -9.76 4.00
CA ILE A 398 -7.09 -11.03 4.63
C ILE A 398 -6.13 -12.10 4.06
N ILE A 399 -5.46 -12.82 4.96
CA ILE A 399 -4.58 -13.94 4.62
C ILE A 399 -5.41 -15.21 4.48
N ASP A 400 -6.16 -15.54 5.53
CA ASP A 400 -7.03 -16.71 5.59
C ASP A 400 -8.11 -16.54 6.67
N VAL A 401 -9.07 -17.46 6.61
CA VAL A 401 -10.07 -17.72 7.64
C VAL A 401 -9.84 -19.14 8.16
N GLN A 402 -9.85 -19.29 9.48
CA GLN A 402 -9.66 -20.54 10.19
C GLN A 402 -10.92 -20.83 11.02
N PRO A 403 -11.87 -21.59 10.47
CA PRO A 403 -13.06 -22.00 11.19
C PRO A 403 -12.71 -22.80 12.46
N GLY A 404 -13.27 -22.42 13.60
CA GLY A 404 -13.26 -23.23 14.81
C GLY A 404 -14.27 -24.37 14.71
N SER A 405 -14.21 -25.32 15.65
CA SER A 405 -15.29 -26.29 15.86
C SER A 405 -16.45 -25.62 16.63
N PRO A 406 -17.67 -26.22 16.65
CA PRO A 406 -18.73 -25.74 17.53
C PRO A 406 -18.27 -25.65 18.99
N GLY A 407 -18.48 -24.49 19.63
CA GLY A 407 -17.97 -24.18 20.97
C GLY A 407 -16.53 -23.62 21.01
N GLU A 408 -15.86 -23.51 19.86
CA GLU A 408 -14.59 -22.81 19.70
C GLU A 408 -14.80 -21.47 18.96
N GLN A 409 -13.72 -20.74 18.72
CA GLN A 409 -13.75 -19.46 18.00
C GLN A 409 -13.24 -19.65 16.56
N ASP A 410 -13.93 -19.03 15.61
CA ASP A 410 -13.40 -18.77 14.29
C ASP A 410 -12.27 -17.72 14.41
N ARG A 411 -11.23 -17.86 13.57
CA ARG A 411 -10.14 -16.89 13.49
C ARG A 411 -9.97 -16.35 12.08
N VAL A 412 -9.64 -15.06 11.97
CA VAL A 412 -9.28 -14.42 10.70
C VAL A 412 -7.90 -13.80 10.87
N ARG A 413 -6.98 -14.11 9.95
CA ARG A 413 -5.65 -13.51 9.95
C ARG A 413 -5.57 -12.43 8.90
N VAL A 414 -5.20 -11.23 9.32
CA VAL A 414 -5.19 -10.04 8.47
C VAL A 414 -3.79 -9.43 8.47
N LYS A 415 -3.21 -9.33 7.29
CA LYS A 415 -1.94 -8.66 7.04
C LYS A 415 -2.18 -7.15 7.02
N VAL A 416 -1.58 -6.43 7.96
CA VAL A 416 -1.61 -4.97 8.03
C VAL A 416 -0.21 -4.43 7.78
N ARG A 417 -0.08 -3.71 6.66
CA ARG A 417 1.15 -3.01 6.28
C ARG A 417 0.98 -1.54 6.58
N TRP A 418 1.90 -0.98 7.36
CA TRP A 418 1.83 0.39 7.83
C TRP A 418 3.23 0.97 8.02
N SER A 419 3.33 2.30 8.05
CA SER A 419 4.56 3.02 8.34
C SER A 419 4.40 3.91 9.57
N GLY A 420 5.49 4.17 10.27
CA GLY A 420 5.49 5.05 11.43
C GLY A 420 6.90 5.34 11.93
N THR A 421 7.01 6.37 12.76
CA THR A 421 8.28 6.83 13.35
C THR A 421 8.30 6.42 14.82
N TYR A 422 9.18 5.47 15.18
CA TYR A 422 9.36 5.09 16.58
C TYR A 422 10.08 6.20 17.33
N SER A 423 9.48 6.69 18.41
CA SER A 423 9.91 7.89 19.13
C SER A 423 9.95 7.64 20.63
N GLU A 424 10.70 8.47 21.35
CA GLU A 424 10.70 8.52 22.80
C GLU A 424 10.50 9.93 23.34
N GLY A 425 9.99 10.04 24.57
CA GLY A 425 9.74 11.29 25.28
C GLY A 425 8.28 11.47 25.66
N ASP A 426 7.84 12.73 25.69
CA ASP A 426 6.44 13.09 25.93
C ASP A 426 5.70 13.14 24.57
N PRO A 427 4.67 12.28 24.35
CA PRO A 427 3.84 12.31 23.15
C PRO A 427 3.14 13.66 22.93
N THR A 428 2.92 14.43 23.99
CA THR A 428 2.27 15.74 23.99
C THR A 428 3.24 16.91 24.15
N GLY A 429 4.53 16.62 24.11
CA GLY A 429 5.57 17.60 24.36
C GLY A 429 6.82 17.31 23.55
N ARG A 430 7.98 17.45 24.21
CA ARG A 430 9.25 17.18 23.55
C ARG A 430 9.46 15.67 23.42
N SER A 431 9.73 15.26 22.19
CA SER A 431 10.06 13.90 21.83
C SER A 431 11.16 13.89 20.78
N ARG A 432 11.87 12.77 20.68
CA ARG A 432 12.86 12.54 19.63
C ARG A 432 12.61 11.21 18.96
N ALA A 433 12.85 11.16 17.65
CA ALA A 433 12.78 9.91 16.90
C ALA A 433 13.93 8.99 17.33
N LEU A 434 13.59 7.79 17.80
CA LEU A 434 14.55 6.72 18.05
C LEU A 434 15.01 6.08 16.74
N ARG A 435 14.12 6.06 15.74
CA ARG A 435 14.37 5.52 14.41
C ARG A 435 13.75 6.40 13.35
N ARG A 436 14.29 6.31 12.14
CA ARG A 436 13.63 6.87 10.96
C ARG A 436 12.29 6.18 10.74
N LYS A 437 11.39 6.86 10.06
CA LYS A 437 10.13 6.27 9.59
C LYS A 437 10.45 4.99 8.81
N ALA A 438 9.80 3.90 9.17
CA ALA A 438 10.00 2.58 8.58
C ALA A 438 8.65 1.93 8.28
N ILE A 439 8.64 0.93 7.39
CA ILE A 439 7.45 0.12 7.12
C ILE A 439 7.51 -1.14 7.94
N TYR A 440 6.37 -1.45 8.53
CA TYR A 440 6.11 -2.62 9.32
C TYR A 440 4.98 -3.41 8.67
N THR A 441 5.12 -4.73 8.68
CA THR A 441 4.04 -5.64 8.31
C THR A 441 3.74 -6.50 9.52
N HIS A 442 2.50 -6.43 9.99
CA HIS A 442 2.01 -7.23 11.10
C HIS A 442 0.84 -8.10 10.64
N VAL A 443 0.63 -9.22 11.32
CA VAL A 443 -0.53 -10.08 11.19
C VAL A 443 -1.40 -9.88 12.42
N PHE A 444 -2.58 -9.33 12.21
CA PHE A 444 -3.63 -9.21 13.20
C PHE A 444 -4.43 -10.51 13.19
N VAL A 445 -4.56 -11.17 14.33
CA VAL A 445 -5.37 -12.37 14.50
C VAL A 445 -6.65 -11.98 15.21
N LEU A 446 -7.75 -12.03 14.47
CA LEU A 446 -9.07 -11.71 14.97
C LEU A 446 -9.74 -13.02 15.37
N ALA A 447 -10.52 -12.99 16.44
CA ALA A 447 -11.29 -14.13 16.92
C ALA A 447 -12.75 -13.74 17.13
N ARG A 448 -13.66 -14.66 16.83
CA ARG A 448 -15.10 -14.51 17.05
C ARG A 448 -15.70 -15.87 17.35
N ASP A 449 -16.73 -15.94 18.17
CA ASP A 449 -17.43 -17.20 18.46
C ASP A 449 -17.93 -17.82 17.14
N HIS A 450 -17.78 -19.14 17.01
CA HIS A 450 -18.11 -19.88 15.78
C HIS A 450 -19.54 -19.65 15.28
N ASP A 451 -20.48 -19.49 16.22
CA ASP A 451 -21.91 -19.33 15.92
C ASP A 451 -22.34 -17.87 15.77
N ALA A 452 -21.45 -16.91 16.03
CA ALA A 452 -21.75 -15.49 15.89
C ALA A 452 -22.03 -15.11 14.43
N LYS A 453 -22.95 -14.16 14.23
CA LYS A 453 -23.35 -13.65 12.91
C LYS A 453 -22.96 -12.20 12.76
N SER A 454 -22.52 -11.84 11.56
CA SER A 454 -22.24 -10.45 11.23
C SER A 454 -23.54 -9.64 11.25
N VAL A 455 -23.49 -8.43 11.79
CA VAL A 455 -24.66 -7.53 11.84
C VAL A 455 -24.99 -7.06 10.43
N GLU A 456 -26.24 -7.24 10.02
CA GLU A 456 -26.74 -6.71 8.76
C GLU A 456 -26.55 -5.18 8.74
N ASN A 457 -25.94 -4.67 7.67
CA ASN A 457 -25.60 -3.24 7.49
C ASN A 457 -24.63 -2.65 8.54
N GLY A 458 -23.91 -3.50 9.27
CA GLY A 458 -22.90 -3.11 10.26
C GLY A 458 -21.47 -2.98 9.74
N ALA A 459 -21.21 -3.16 8.43
CA ALA A 459 -19.85 -3.31 7.90
C ALA A 459 -18.90 -2.14 8.25
N PHE A 460 -19.40 -0.91 8.21
CA PHE A 460 -18.62 0.31 8.47
C PHE A 460 -18.89 0.91 9.86
N HIS A 461 -19.53 0.14 10.75
CA HIS A 461 -19.87 0.53 12.12
C HIS A 461 -19.01 -0.23 13.14
N SER A 462 -17.71 -0.27 12.88
CA SER A 462 -16.74 -1.04 13.66
C SER A 462 -16.30 -0.37 14.97
N ALA A 463 -16.65 0.90 15.21
CA ALA A 463 -16.35 1.65 16.43
C ALA A 463 -17.59 1.91 17.30
N GLY A 464 -18.65 1.10 17.12
CA GLY A 464 -19.80 1.03 18.00
C GLY A 464 -19.89 -0.28 18.78
N CYS A 465 -20.72 -0.30 19.82
CA CYS A 465 -21.12 -1.55 20.47
C CYS A 465 -21.96 -2.39 19.49
N PRO A 466 -21.59 -3.63 19.15
CA PRO A 466 -22.35 -4.45 18.21
C PRO A 466 -23.75 -4.84 18.72
N SER A 467 -24.00 -4.75 20.04
CA SER A 467 -25.30 -5.08 20.65
C SER A 467 -26.29 -3.91 20.63
N CYS A 468 -25.89 -2.71 21.08
CA CYS A 468 -26.77 -1.54 21.20
C CYS A 468 -26.45 -0.38 20.24
N GLY A 469 -25.29 -0.42 19.59
CA GLY A 469 -24.79 0.61 18.70
C GLY A 469 -24.49 1.96 19.36
N ALA A 470 -24.21 1.98 20.67
CA ALA A 470 -23.62 3.13 21.36
C ALA A 470 -22.12 3.26 21.01
N PRO A 471 -21.47 4.42 21.24
CA PRO A 471 -20.03 4.57 21.08
C PRO A 471 -19.28 3.44 21.80
N ILE A 472 -18.26 2.86 21.16
CA ILE A 472 -17.58 1.69 21.70
C ILE A 472 -16.73 2.06 22.92
N ASP A 473 -17.23 1.64 24.08
CA ASP A 473 -16.64 1.82 25.40
C ASP A 473 -17.03 0.65 26.30
N VAL A 474 -16.11 0.21 27.17
CA VAL A 474 -16.33 -0.92 28.07
C VAL A 474 -15.82 -0.66 29.47
N ASN A 475 -16.44 -1.31 30.44
CA ASN A 475 -15.91 -1.40 31.80
C ASN A 475 -14.71 -2.36 31.88
N LYS A 476 -14.17 -2.54 33.09
CA LYS A 476 -13.01 -3.42 33.34
C LYS A 476 -13.27 -4.88 32.94
N ASP A 477 -14.52 -5.33 33.06
CA ASP A 477 -14.96 -6.69 32.74
C ASP A 477 -15.22 -6.89 31.23
N GLY A 478 -15.00 -5.86 30.39
CA GLY A 478 -15.23 -5.94 28.95
C GLY A 478 -16.70 -5.82 28.54
N ALA A 479 -17.57 -5.47 29.48
CA ALA A 479 -18.97 -5.19 29.23
C ALA A 479 -19.15 -3.73 28.77
N CYS A 480 -19.98 -3.55 27.74
CA CYS A 480 -20.35 -2.24 27.21
C CYS A 480 -20.88 -1.34 28.32
N SER A 481 -20.31 -0.13 28.43
CA SER A 481 -20.67 0.85 29.47
C SER A 481 -22.11 1.35 29.38
N PHE A 482 -22.80 1.09 28.26
CA PHE A 482 -24.17 1.54 28.02
C PHE A 482 -25.22 0.44 28.21
N CYS A 483 -25.01 -0.72 27.57
CA CYS A 483 -26.00 -1.81 27.58
C CYS A 483 -25.62 -3.02 28.44
N GLY A 484 -24.39 -3.08 28.95
CA GLY A 484 -23.89 -4.19 29.78
C GLY A 484 -23.54 -5.47 29.02
N ALA A 485 -23.69 -5.51 27.69
CA ALA A 485 -23.26 -6.67 26.91
C ALA A 485 -21.73 -6.82 26.92
N THR A 486 -21.21 -8.01 27.25
CA THR A 486 -19.79 -8.33 27.07
C THR A 486 -19.47 -8.37 25.58
N ILE A 487 -18.62 -7.46 25.11
CA ILE A 487 -18.28 -7.33 23.68
C ILE A 487 -16.82 -7.70 23.36
N THR A 488 -16.08 -8.14 24.38
CA THR A 488 -14.65 -8.51 24.28
C THR A 488 -14.42 -10.02 24.25
N ASP A 489 -15.50 -10.82 24.31
CA ASP A 489 -15.45 -12.29 24.30
C ASP A 489 -15.58 -12.88 22.89
N GLY A 490 -15.89 -12.08 21.86
CA GLY A 490 -16.09 -12.56 20.50
C GLY A 490 -17.53 -13.01 20.19
N ARG A 491 -18.48 -12.87 21.11
CA ARG A 491 -19.87 -13.30 20.90
C ARG A 491 -20.64 -12.47 19.87
N TRP A 492 -20.33 -11.19 19.81
CA TRP A 492 -21.07 -10.22 19.01
C TRP A 492 -20.35 -9.83 17.73
N ASP A 493 -19.03 -9.67 17.82
CA ASP A 493 -18.20 -9.22 16.72
C ASP A 493 -16.76 -9.69 16.93
N TRP A 494 -15.91 -9.54 15.92
CA TRP A 494 -14.51 -9.89 15.95
C TRP A 494 -13.74 -9.05 16.98
N VAL A 495 -12.97 -9.73 17.81
CA VAL A 495 -12.05 -9.15 18.78
C VAL A 495 -10.61 -9.45 18.39
N LEU A 496 -9.69 -8.55 18.72
CA LEU A 496 -8.27 -8.72 18.47
C LEU A 496 -7.70 -9.67 19.52
N ALA A 497 -7.29 -10.86 19.06
CA ALA A 497 -6.73 -11.90 19.91
C ALA A 497 -5.20 -11.90 19.92
N ASP A 498 -4.56 -11.40 18.86
CA ASP A 498 -3.10 -11.30 18.78
C ASP A 498 -2.63 -10.36 17.66
N VAL A 499 -1.41 -9.83 17.79
CA VAL A 499 -0.69 -9.12 16.72
C VAL A 499 0.75 -9.61 16.69
N GLN A 500 1.14 -10.18 15.56
CA GLN A 500 2.47 -10.73 15.36
C GLN A 500 3.19 -10.01 14.21
N PRO A 501 4.53 -9.87 14.24
CA PRO A 501 5.28 -9.49 13.06
C PRO A 501 5.03 -10.49 11.91
N PHE A 502 4.89 -10.00 10.68
CA PHE A 502 4.69 -10.89 9.53
C PHE A 502 5.95 -11.69 9.22
N THR A 503 5.76 -13.01 9.03
CA THR A 503 6.76 -13.91 8.48
C THR A 503 6.12 -14.78 7.38
N PRO A 504 6.82 -15.21 6.30
CA PRO A 504 6.30 -16.01 5.22
C PRO A 504 5.83 -17.37 5.70
N ASP A 505 6.43 -17.92 6.76
CA ASP A 505 5.90 -19.13 7.38
C ASP A 505 4.49 -18.91 7.93
N LEU A 506 4.11 -17.70 8.37
CA LEU A 506 2.72 -17.38 8.70
C LEU A 506 1.83 -17.41 7.46
N ALA A 507 2.29 -16.97 6.28
CA ALA A 507 1.50 -17.07 5.04
C ALA A 507 1.24 -18.53 4.60
N PHE A 508 2.08 -19.48 5.02
CA PHE A 508 2.00 -20.90 4.61
C PHE A 508 1.59 -21.86 5.73
N ARG A 509 1.33 -21.37 6.96
CA ARG A 509 0.74 -22.21 8.01
C ARG A 509 -0.67 -22.59 7.56
N ALA A 510 -0.79 -23.81 7.01
CA ALA A 510 -2.07 -24.49 6.93
C ALA A 510 -2.71 -24.45 8.33
N ALA A 511 -4.00 -24.15 8.39
CA ALA A 511 -4.82 -24.26 9.58
C ALA A 511 -4.38 -25.52 10.35
N SER A 512 -3.88 -25.32 11.57
CA SER A 512 -3.33 -26.36 12.42
C SER A 512 -4.25 -27.57 12.42
N THR A 513 -3.87 -28.65 11.75
CA THR A 513 -4.62 -29.92 11.75
C THR A 513 -3.95 -30.87 12.74
N PRO A 514 -4.70 -31.65 13.51
CA PRO A 514 -4.36 -33.05 13.74
C PRO A 514 -4.89 -33.86 12.53
N ALA A 515 -3.99 -34.47 11.75
CA ALA A 515 -4.27 -35.26 10.54
C ALA A 515 -5.08 -36.57 10.80
N PRO A 516 -5.48 -37.36 9.77
CA PRO A 516 -6.11 -37.04 8.47
C PRO A 516 -7.28 -38.01 8.08
N ALA A 517 -7.99 -37.72 6.98
CA ALA A 517 -8.49 -38.74 6.04
C ALA A 517 -8.51 -38.20 4.59
N PRO A 518 -8.22 -39.01 3.55
CA PRO A 518 -8.07 -38.52 2.19
C PRO A 518 -9.40 -38.55 1.44
N VAL A 519 -9.78 -37.43 0.83
CA VAL A 519 -10.81 -37.41 -0.21
C VAL A 519 -10.31 -36.60 -1.41
N HIS A 520 -10.65 -37.11 -2.60
CA HIS A 520 -10.12 -36.82 -3.92
C HIS A 520 -9.82 -35.34 -4.21
N ARG A 521 -8.57 -35.09 -4.63
CA ARG A 521 -8.12 -33.80 -5.16
C ARG A 521 -8.44 -33.73 -6.66
N GLU A 522 -9.45 -32.96 -7.03
CA GLU A 522 -9.39 -32.24 -8.31
C GLU A 522 -8.27 -31.19 -8.20
N HIS A 523 -7.46 -31.08 -9.25
CA HIS A 523 -6.28 -30.21 -9.29
C HIS A 523 -6.65 -28.73 -9.17
N VAL A 524 -6.72 -28.25 -7.93
CA VAL A 524 -6.57 -26.82 -7.61
C VAL A 524 -5.07 -26.53 -7.54
N ASP A 525 -4.59 -25.65 -8.41
CA ASP A 525 -3.19 -25.21 -8.47
C ASP A 525 -2.88 -24.44 -7.15
N PRO A 526 -2.01 -24.92 -6.25
CA PRO A 526 -1.86 -24.36 -4.89
C PRO A 526 -1.15 -23.01 -4.80
N PHE A 527 -1.02 -22.27 -5.90
CA PHE A 527 -0.11 -21.12 -6.01
C PHE A 527 -0.85 -19.82 -6.28
N GLU A 528 -1.58 -19.32 -5.28
CA GLU A 528 -1.86 -17.89 -5.21
C GLU A 528 -0.65 -17.19 -4.62
N ARG A 529 0.16 -16.62 -5.52
CA ARG A 529 1.36 -15.84 -5.21
C ARG A 529 0.93 -14.40 -4.94
N ASP A 530 0.67 -14.11 -3.68
CA ASP A 530 0.43 -12.75 -3.22
C ASP A 530 1.76 -11.95 -3.32
N GLY A 531 1.93 -11.24 -4.43
CA GLY A 531 3.15 -10.52 -4.77
C GLY A 531 3.24 -9.19 -4.04
N ASP A 532 3.56 -9.20 -2.75
CA ASP A 532 3.95 -7.97 -2.05
C ASP A 532 5.31 -7.50 -2.60
N ALA A 533 5.23 -6.54 -3.52
CA ALA A 533 6.36 -5.94 -4.21
C ALA A 533 7.40 -5.40 -3.23
N GLU A 534 6.94 -4.86 -2.12
CA GLU A 534 7.79 -4.22 -1.12
C GLU A 534 8.37 -5.23 -0.13
N LEU A 535 7.62 -6.27 0.26
CA LEU A 535 8.18 -7.41 1.00
C LEU A 535 9.25 -8.13 0.18
N SER A 536 9.00 -8.35 -1.10
CA SER A 536 9.98 -8.92 -2.04
C SER A 536 11.26 -8.07 -2.08
N LEU A 537 11.11 -6.74 -2.13
CA LEU A 537 12.24 -5.81 -2.06
C LEU A 537 12.91 -5.80 -0.69
N ALA A 538 12.16 -5.91 0.40
CA ALA A 538 12.68 -5.97 1.76
C ALA A 538 13.53 -7.23 1.98
N ILE A 539 13.02 -8.40 1.56
CA ILE A 539 13.75 -9.68 1.61
C ILE A 539 15.03 -9.58 0.79
N LEU A 540 14.93 -9.03 -0.42
CA LEU A 540 16.08 -8.83 -1.29
C LEU A 540 17.10 -7.88 -0.64
N ALA A 541 16.67 -6.75 -0.11
CA ALA A 541 17.51 -5.81 0.62
C ALA A 541 18.17 -6.46 1.84
N LYS A 542 17.42 -7.22 2.65
CA LYS A 542 17.93 -7.90 3.86
C LYS A 542 19.01 -8.93 3.53
N VAL A 543 18.78 -9.76 2.51
CA VAL A 543 19.77 -10.74 2.03
C VAL A 543 20.98 -10.03 1.42
N MET A 544 20.78 -8.92 0.70
CA MET A 544 21.89 -8.12 0.18
C MET A 544 22.70 -7.47 1.30
N PHE A 545 22.12 -7.13 2.45
CA PHE A 545 22.80 -6.60 3.64
C PHE A 545 23.43 -7.66 4.56
N ALA A 546 23.31 -8.96 4.26
CA ALA A 546 23.75 -10.03 5.16
C ALA A 546 25.26 -10.00 5.50
N ASP A 547 26.07 -9.35 4.67
CA ASP A 547 27.50 -9.11 4.78
C ASP A 547 27.86 -7.76 5.47
N GLY A 548 26.86 -7.00 5.93
CA GLY A 548 27.04 -5.78 6.71
C GLY A 548 27.20 -4.50 5.88
N GLU A 549 27.38 -4.59 4.56
CA GLU A 549 27.49 -3.43 3.66
C GLU A 549 26.73 -3.65 2.34
N MET A 550 25.94 -2.67 1.92
CA MET A 550 25.29 -2.69 0.60
C MET A 550 26.03 -1.75 -0.35
N SER A 551 26.50 -2.29 -1.48
CA SER A 551 27.21 -1.49 -2.47
C SER A 551 26.29 -0.44 -3.12
N PRO A 552 26.82 0.72 -3.58
CA PRO A 552 26.02 1.72 -4.31
C PRO A 552 25.30 1.16 -5.54
N GLN A 553 25.86 0.12 -6.15
CA GLN A 553 25.30 -0.56 -7.32
C GLN A 553 24.09 -1.44 -6.96
N GLU A 554 24.09 -2.08 -5.79
CA GLU A 554 22.94 -2.84 -5.27
C GLU A 554 21.83 -1.91 -4.82
N ARG A 555 22.19 -0.79 -4.21
CA ARG A 555 21.25 0.27 -3.84
C ARG A 555 20.55 0.84 -5.07
N ASP A 556 21.30 1.24 -6.12
CA ASP A 556 20.70 1.69 -7.39
C ASP A 556 19.85 0.60 -8.07
N ALA A 557 20.26 -0.67 -7.98
CA ALA A 557 19.47 -1.77 -8.52
C ALA A 557 18.13 -1.95 -7.77
N LEU A 558 18.12 -1.83 -6.44
CA LEU A 558 16.91 -1.86 -5.63
C LEU A 558 16.00 -0.65 -5.91
N VAL A 559 16.57 0.55 -5.99
CA VAL A 559 15.83 1.79 -6.32
C VAL A 559 15.15 1.67 -7.67
N ARG A 560 15.86 1.16 -8.69
CA ARG A 560 15.28 0.91 -10.02
C ARG A 560 14.20 -0.15 -9.98
N LEU A 561 14.45 -1.27 -9.31
CA LEU A 561 13.44 -2.34 -9.19
C LEU A 561 12.18 -1.84 -8.49
N GLY A 562 12.32 -1.01 -7.46
CA GLY A 562 11.18 -0.34 -6.83
C GLY A 562 10.46 0.61 -7.78
N SER A 563 11.20 1.43 -8.53
CA SER A 563 10.58 2.35 -9.52
C SER A 563 9.75 1.63 -10.59
N HIS A 564 10.16 0.43 -11.01
CA HIS A 564 9.40 -0.41 -11.93
C HIS A 564 8.09 -0.94 -11.33
N ARG A 565 7.98 -0.96 -10.01
CA ARG A 565 6.79 -1.39 -9.26
C ARG A 565 6.04 -0.20 -8.65
N SER A 566 6.17 0.97 -9.28
CA SER A 566 5.53 2.20 -8.83
C SER A 566 5.99 2.69 -7.45
N LEU A 567 7.14 2.19 -6.95
CA LEU A 567 7.70 2.66 -5.69
C LEU A 567 8.60 3.88 -5.92
N THR A 568 8.49 4.89 -5.08
CA THR A 568 9.40 6.04 -5.12
C THR A 568 10.76 5.68 -4.54
N GLU A 569 11.78 6.48 -4.88
CA GLU A 569 13.10 6.35 -4.25
C GLU A 569 13.01 6.44 -2.71
N GLY A 570 12.12 7.29 -2.19
CA GLY A 570 11.81 7.38 -0.76
C GLY A 570 11.27 6.08 -0.17
N GLN A 571 10.33 5.40 -0.84
CA GLN A 571 9.82 4.09 -0.37
C GLN A 571 10.88 3.01 -0.45
N VAL A 572 11.66 2.97 -1.52
CA VAL A 572 12.74 1.99 -1.62
C VAL A 572 13.75 2.25 -0.52
N GLN A 573 14.08 3.51 -0.24
CA GLN A 573 14.94 3.87 0.87
C GLN A 573 14.33 3.43 2.20
N LEU A 574 13.03 3.61 2.38
CA LEU A 574 12.33 3.23 3.60
C LEU A 574 12.25 1.69 3.76
N VAL A 575 12.11 0.94 2.68
CA VAL A 575 12.23 -0.52 2.63
C VAL A 575 13.66 -0.98 2.95
N ILE A 576 14.67 -0.31 2.41
CA ILE A 576 16.09 -0.55 2.69
C ILE A 576 16.40 -0.27 4.17
N ASP A 577 15.98 0.88 4.70
CA ASP A 577 16.17 1.28 6.10
C ASP A 577 15.44 0.29 7.04
N SER A 578 14.26 -0.18 6.65
CA SER A 578 13.54 -1.24 7.36
C SER A 578 14.36 -2.54 7.37
N ALA A 579 14.92 -2.97 6.23
CA ALA A 579 15.76 -4.16 6.16
C ALA A 579 17.05 -4.07 7.01
N GLN A 580 17.62 -2.88 7.18
CA GLN A 580 18.78 -2.64 8.04
C GLN A 580 18.45 -2.75 9.53
N THR A 581 17.20 -2.51 9.93
CA THR A 581 16.80 -2.51 11.34
C THR A 581 16.79 -3.93 11.90
N THR A 582 17.47 -4.17 13.02
CA THR A 582 17.60 -5.50 13.65
C THR A 582 16.27 -6.08 14.13
N GLN A 583 15.27 -5.24 14.37
CA GLN A 583 13.91 -5.62 14.76
C GLN A 583 12.92 -5.76 13.59
N ALA A 584 13.29 -5.35 12.37
CA ALA A 584 12.44 -5.65 11.23
C ALA A 584 12.55 -7.16 10.97
N VAL A 585 11.47 -7.87 11.25
CA VAL A 585 11.34 -9.31 10.99
C VAL A 585 11.17 -9.50 9.48
N VAL A 586 12.22 -9.17 8.73
CA VAL A 586 12.29 -9.47 7.31
C VAL A 586 12.72 -10.93 7.20
N PRO A 587 11.90 -11.77 6.60
CA PRO A 587 12.11 -13.20 6.62
C PRO A 587 13.25 -13.64 5.71
N THR A 588 14.13 -14.47 6.27
CA THR A 588 15.19 -15.15 5.53
C THR A 588 14.81 -16.62 5.32
N PRO A 589 15.08 -17.20 4.13
CA PRO A 589 14.77 -18.61 3.87
C PRO A 589 15.59 -19.50 4.80
N LYS A 590 14.90 -20.39 5.53
CA LYS A 590 15.54 -21.31 6.50
C LYS A 590 15.96 -22.64 5.87
N ASN A 591 15.48 -22.93 4.65
CA ASN A 591 15.79 -24.16 3.92
C ASN A 591 15.76 -23.95 2.39
N PRO A 592 16.35 -24.87 1.60
CA PRO A 592 16.42 -24.74 0.15
C PRO A 592 15.05 -24.67 -0.55
N ARG A 593 14.03 -25.34 -0.01
CA ARG A 593 12.66 -25.26 -0.56
C ARG A 593 12.08 -23.85 -0.40
N GLN A 594 12.25 -23.23 0.77
CA GLN A 594 11.87 -21.85 1.01
C GLN A 594 12.68 -20.88 0.15
N ALA A 595 13.97 -21.14 -0.07
CA ALA A 595 14.79 -20.32 -0.96
C ALA A 595 14.24 -20.33 -2.41
N VAL A 596 13.84 -21.50 -2.93
CA VAL A 596 13.21 -21.60 -4.26
C VAL A 596 11.86 -20.87 -4.28
N GLN A 597 11.04 -21.02 -3.25
CA GLN A 597 9.75 -20.33 -3.14
C GLN A 597 9.91 -18.81 -3.13
N HIS A 598 10.85 -18.30 -2.32
CA HIS A 598 11.18 -16.88 -2.29
C HIS A 598 11.72 -16.42 -3.65
N LEU A 599 12.57 -17.20 -4.32
CA LEU A 599 13.03 -16.88 -5.67
C LEU A 599 11.87 -16.80 -6.67
N GLU A 600 10.92 -17.73 -6.62
CA GLU A 600 9.73 -17.69 -7.47
C GLU A 600 8.85 -16.46 -7.18
N GLN A 601 8.68 -16.07 -5.91
CA GLN A 601 7.97 -14.85 -5.52
C GLN A 601 8.70 -13.59 -5.98
N LEU A 602 10.02 -13.52 -5.79
CA LEU A 602 10.86 -12.43 -6.29
C LEU A 602 10.73 -12.31 -7.81
N VAL A 603 10.82 -13.42 -8.54
CA VAL A 603 10.67 -13.44 -10.00
C VAL A 603 9.27 -13.01 -10.43
N HIS A 604 8.22 -13.52 -9.78
CA HIS A 604 6.83 -13.11 -10.05
C HIS A 604 6.67 -11.61 -9.85
N ALA A 605 7.17 -11.09 -8.73
CA ALA A 605 7.12 -9.68 -8.43
C ALA A 605 7.97 -8.86 -9.43
N VAL A 606 9.16 -9.33 -9.84
CA VAL A 606 10.03 -8.62 -10.81
C VAL A 606 9.36 -8.59 -12.19
N LEU A 607 8.57 -9.62 -12.52
CA LEU A 607 7.83 -9.73 -13.78
C LEU A 607 6.45 -9.06 -13.78
N ALA A 608 6.05 -8.37 -12.71
CA ALA A 608 4.72 -7.76 -12.59
C ALA A 608 4.39 -6.81 -13.76
N ASP A 609 5.39 -6.06 -14.25
CA ASP A 609 5.27 -5.13 -15.38
C ASP A 609 5.54 -5.80 -16.75
N GLY A 610 5.81 -7.10 -16.75
CA GLY A 610 6.14 -7.91 -17.93
C GLY A 610 7.58 -7.77 -18.45
N GLN A 611 8.47 -7.07 -17.75
CA GLN A 611 9.89 -6.89 -18.12
C GLN A 611 10.86 -7.36 -17.03
N ILE A 612 12.10 -7.68 -17.43
CA ILE A 612 13.22 -7.86 -16.49
C ILE A 612 14.45 -7.23 -17.13
N SER A 613 14.97 -6.19 -16.51
CA SER A 613 16.21 -5.52 -16.89
C SER A 613 17.44 -6.42 -16.64
N ARG A 614 18.57 -6.07 -17.29
CA ARG A 614 19.84 -6.77 -17.04
C ARG A 614 20.29 -6.66 -15.57
N ARG A 615 20.00 -5.52 -14.92
CA ARG A 615 20.37 -5.27 -13.51
C ARG A 615 19.52 -6.11 -12.56
N GLU A 616 18.20 -6.19 -12.77
CA GLU A 616 17.31 -7.04 -11.96
C GLU A 616 17.65 -8.52 -12.12
N ARG A 617 18.01 -8.97 -13.33
CA ARG A 617 18.49 -10.34 -13.52
C ARG A 617 19.78 -10.61 -12.73
N LYS A 618 20.72 -9.65 -12.72
CA LYS A 618 21.94 -9.75 -11.91
C LYS A 618 21.64 -9.78 -10.41
N LEU A 619 20.66 -9.00 -9.97
CA LEU A 619 20.21 -8.95 -8.58
C LEU A 619 19.56 -10.27 -8.14
N LEU A 620 18.73 -10.88 -8.98
CA LEU A 620 18.17 -12.22 -8.75
C LEU A 620 19.25 -13.31 -8.73
N SER A 621 20.27 -13.20 -9.57
CA SER A 621 21.42 -14.12 -9.54
C SER A 621 22.23 -13.99 -8.25
N ARG A 622 22.52 -12.77 -7.79
CA ARG A 622 23.17 -12.55 -6.49
C ARG A 622 22.34 -13.07 -5.32
N TYR A 623 21.02 -12.88 -5.39
CA TYR A 623 20.12 -13.44 -4.39
C TYR A 623 20.24 -14.96 -4.35
N ALA A 624 20.13 -15.62 -5.51
CA ALA A 624 20.27 -17.06 -5.64
C ALA A 624 21.60 -17.56 -5.08
N GLU A 625 22.71 -16.90 -5.40
CA GLU A 625 24.04 -17.21 -4.86
C GLU A 625 24.08 -17.11 -3.32
N LYS A 626 23.46 -16.08 -2.72
CA LYS A 626 23.41 -15.90 -1.25
C LYS A 626 22.50 -16.91 -0.53
N VAL A 627 21.68 -17.69 -1.24
CA VAL A 627 20.76 -18.69 -0.67
C VAL A 627 21.00 -20.10 -1.23
N ASP A 628 22.21 -20.37 -1.72
CA ASP A 628 22.66 -21.65 -2.27
C ASP A 628 21.82 -22.18 -3.46
N LEU A 629 21.34 -21.28 -4.33
CA LEU A 629 20.66 -21.59 -5.59
C LEU A 629 21.51 -21.23 -6.81
N SER A 630 21.25 -21.91 -7.94
CA SER A 630 22.02 -21.72 -9.16
C SER A 630 21.43 -20.64 -10.08
N VAL A 631 22.26 -20.11 -10.98
CA VAL A 631 21.80 -19.21 -12.06
C VAL A 631 20.80 -19.91 -13.01
N ALA A 632 20.82 -21.25 -13.08
CA ALA A 632 19.86 -22.01 -13.86
C ALA A 632 18.44 -21.95 -13.24
N ASP A 633 18.34 -21.96 -11.91
CA ASP A 633 17.07 -21.85 -11.17
C ASP A 633 16.40 -20.50 -11.45
N VAL A 634 17.19 -19.42 -11.48
CA VAL A 634 16.72 -18.07 -11.84
C VAL A 634 16.15 -18.06 -13.26
N LYS A 635 16.85 -18.66 -14.24
CA LYS A 635 16.37 -18.72 -15.63
C LYS A 635 15.08 -19.53 -15.76
N MET A 636 14.99 -20.64 -15.03
CA MET A 636 13.82 -21.52 -15.03
C MET A 636 12.59 -20.81 -14.45
N ALA A 637 12.74 -20.16 -13.30
CA ALA A 637 11.69 -19.39 -12.65
C ALA A 637 11.16 -18.27 -13.58
N ILE A 638 12.05 -17.50 -14.22
CA ILE A 638 11.68 -16.43 -15.16
C ILE A 638 10.91 -17.00 -16.36
N SER A 639 11.38 -18.12 -16.92
CA SER A 639 10.75 -18.76 -18.08
C SER A 639 9.36 -19.33 -17.76
N LYS A 640 9.19 -19.92 -16.57
CA LYS A 640 7.91 -20.44 -16.07
C LYS A 640 6.88 -19.30 -15.94
N GLU A 641 7.26 -18.20 -15.29
CA GLU A 641 6.36 -17.07 -15.07
C GLU A 641 5.97 -16.35 -16.38
N ARG A 642 6.93 -16.06 -17.27
CA ARG A 642 6.62 -15.40 -18.56
C ARG A 642 5.68 -16.24 -19.43
N ARG A 643 5.81 -17.57 -19.42
CA ARG A 643 4.90 -18.46 -20.16
C ARG A 643 3.48 -18.39 -19.61
N SER A 644 3.34 -18.41 -18.29
CA SER A 644 2.04 -18.31 -17.62
C SER A 644 1.35 -16.97 -17.90
N ALA A 645 2.07 -15.85 -17.72
CA ALA A 645 1.56 -14.50 -18.00
C ALA A 645 1.14 -14.32 -19.47
N TYR A 646 1.94 -14.81 -20.41
CA TYR A 646 1.62 -14.74 -21.84
C TYR A 646 0.37 -15.55 -22.20
N ALA A 647 0.21 -16.75 -21.63
CA ALA A 647 -0.97 -17.58 -21.84
C ALA A 647 -2.25 -16.93 -21.30
N ARG A 648 -2.20 -16.30 -20.12
CA ARG A 648 -3.33 -15.52 -19.57
C ARG A 648 -3.70 -14.34 -20.47
N ALA A 649 -2.73 -13.55 -20.89
CA ALA A 649 -2.97 -12.37 -21.72
C ALA A 649 -3.55 -12.72 -23.10
N ARG A 650 -3.10 -13.82 -23.74
CA ARG A 650 -3.70 -14.28 -25.00
C ARG A 650 -5.16 -14.69 -24.83
N ARG A 651 -5.50 -15.37 -23.74
CA ARG A 651 -6.90 -15.76 -23.44
C ARG A 651 -7.78 -14.51 -23.33
N GLN A 652 -7.33 -13.49 -22.60
CA GLN A 652 -8.04 -12.22 -22.45
C GLN A 652 -8.22 -11.46 -23.77
N ILE A 653 -7.15 -11.35 -24.57
CA ILE A 653 -7.22 -10.69 -25.89
C ILE A 653 -8.17 -11.43 -26.84
N LYS A 654 -8.19 -12.78 -26.79
CA LYS A 654 -9.10 -13.59 -27.61
C LYS A 654 -10.57 -13.37 -27.18
N ALA A 655 -10.84 -13.38 -25.87
CA ALA A 655 -12.17 -13.13 -25.31
C ALA A 655 -12.70 -11.72 -25.61
N GLY A 656 -11.83 -10.71 -25.59
CA GLY A 656 -12.19 -9.34 -25.97
C GLY A 656 -12.50 -9.17 -27.46
N ARG A 657 -11.93 -9.99 -28.34
CA ARG A 657 -12.25 -9.97 -29.78
C ARG A 657 -13.58 -10.65 -30.09
N SER A 658 -13.87 -11.78 -29.44
CA SER A 658 -15.14 -12.48 -29.63
C SER A 658 -16.34 -11.65 -29.17
N SER A 659 -16.22 -10.92 -28.06
CA SER A 659 -17.28 -10.03 -27.55
C SER A 659 -17.55 -8.81 -28.44
N GLN A 660 -16.55 -8.31 -29.16
CA GLN A 660 -16.74 -7.24 -30.16
C GLN A 660 -17.41 -7.72 -31.45
N THR A 661 -17.37 -9.03 -31.74
CA THR A 661 -17.95 -9.59 -32.97
C THR A 661 -19.44 -9.95 -32.80
N THR A 662 -19.91 -10.13 -31.56
CA THR A 662 -21.32 -10.39 -31.23
C THR A 662 -22.15 -9.13 -30.95
N LEU A 663 -21.53 -7.95 -30.88
CA LEU A 663 -22.18 -6.65 -30.68
C LEU A 663 -22.18 -5.78 -31.95
N GLY A 664 -21.70 -6.32 -33.08
CA GLY A 664 -21.58 -5.64 -34.37
C GLY A 664 -22.67 -6.04 -35.35
#